data_AF-A0A119H313-F1
#
_entry.id   AF-A0A119H313-F1
#
_cell.length_a   1.000
_cell.length_b   1.000
_cell.length_c   1.000
_cell.angle_alpha   90.00
_cell.angle_beta   90.00
_cell.angle_gamma   90.00
#
_symmetry.space_group_name_H-M   'P 1'
#
loop_
_entity.id
_entity.type
_entity.pdbx_description
1 polymer ?
#
loop_
_entity_poly.entity_id
_entity_poly.type
_entity_poly.pdbx_seq_one_letter_code
_entity_poly.pdbx_strand_id
1 'polypeptide(L)'
;MDYPPEAIRTIALVGHAGCGKTSLAEALLHQGGALHAPGSVAKGTALCDFDPLERKYHHSLSSAVAQFEFQDTRICLLDTPGYPDFAGLSISALPAVETAAIVINARTGIEMTTRRMMTFAQQRKLCRMIIVNGIDGEKVDLPALLAEIQEMFGKTCLPINLPARGNSDVVDCFFNPSGESDFHSVEAAHNALIDQVIELDPELMELYLEQGEAVRPEQLHAPFERALREGHLVPVCFTSAATGAGIAQLLDVFVRLLPNVTEGNPPLFYREVDGKVETVHAQPVADKHVLAHVFKIVMDPYIGKMAVFRIHQGTVTRDSQLYIGNGRQPFKVARLLMLQGKEHTDVLRAGPGNICAVTKADDISFDDVLHDAPEDGNVHLTPLDFPTPIYGLAIEPARRGNEQRLWEVLQKLAAEDPCLVIGHPVGTNETVVRGLGELHLRFMLERLTDQYKLDVVTRPPTIAWRETIGGKAEGHYRHKKQTGGAGQFGEVMLRVEPLPRGDGFEFVDAVKGGAIPTQFIPAVEKGIQQVIDSGPLAGFPMQDVRVTVYDGKSHPVDSKEVAFVTAGRKAFIDAVLKAQPMVLEPIVDIEVMTPETAMGDIIGDLSSRRGQVHGTRTVGGHAMVVAGKVPLAELNDYQSRLNAIAGGHGNYSIQLSHYDPVPPAQQARLAAQHKAHAESVD
;
A
#
# COMPACT_ATOMS: atom_id res chain seq x y z
N MET A 1 -29.86 11.71 4.70
CA MET A 1 -30.57 11.44 3.43
C MET A 1 -29.99 10.16 2.87
N ASP A 2 -30.84 9.33 2.27
CA ASP A 2 -30.43 8.07 1.67
C ASP A 2 -30.31 8.31 0.17
N TYR A 3 -29.10 8.17 -0.39
CA TYR A 3 -28.87 8.35 -1.82
C TYR A 3 -28.92 6.98 -2.48
N PRO A 4 -29.56 6.85 -3.65
CA PRO A 4 -29.51 5.62 -4.41
C PRO A 4 -28.06 5.36 -4.87
N PRO A 5 -27.60 4.09 -4.94
CA PRO A 5 -26.23 3.75 -5.34
C PRO A 5 -25.78 4.38 -6.68
N GLU A 6 -26.72 4.60 -7.60
CA GLU A 6 -26.53 5.22 -8.91
C GLU A 6 -26.13 6.70 -8.83
N ALA A 7 -26.52 7.38 -7.74
CA ALA A 7 -26.20 8.79 -7.49
C ALA A 7 -24.96 8.98 -6.61
N ILE A 8 -24.15 7.93 -6.40
CA ILE A 8 -22.93 8.01 -5.59
C ILE A 8 -21.71 7.86 -6.52
N ARG A 9 -20.71 8.72 -6.32
CA ARG A 9 -19.38 8.63 -6.94
C ARG A 9 -18.34 8.59 -5.85
N THR A 10 -17.43 7.64 -5.92
CA THR A 10 -16.34 7.58 -4.95
C THR A 10 -14.99 7.55 -5.63
N ILE A 11 -14.13 8.47 -5.20
CA ILE A 11 -12.86 8.78 -5.84
C ILE A 11 -11.77 8.86 -4.78
N ALA A 12 -10.66 8.17 -5.01
CA ALA A 12 -9.44 8.37 -4.24
C ALA A 12 -8.49 9.28 -5.02
N LEU A 13 -8.10 10.41 -4.43
CA LEU A 13 -7.03 11.26 -4.95
C LEU A 13 -5.70 10.64 -4.52
N VAL A 14 -4.93 10.11 -5.47
CA VAL A 14 -3.65 9.44 -5.25
C VAL A 14 -2.56 10.05 -6.13
N GLY A 15 -1.30 10.01 -5.71
CA GLY A 15 -0.21 10.63 -6.46
C GLY A 15 0.93 11.09 -5.56
N HIS A 16 2.01 11.60 -6.14
CA HIS A 16 3.23 11.94 -5.41
C HIS A 16 3.07 13.10 -4.42
N ALA A 17 4.06 13.32 -3.56
CA ALA A 17 4.07 14.43 -2.62
C ALA A 17 4.13 15.77 -3.37
N GLY A 18 3.33 16.75 -2.94
CA GLY A 18 3.34 18.09 -3.56
C GLY A 18 2.60 18.22 -4.90
N CYS A 19 1.90 17.19 -5.39
CA CYS A 19 1.03 17.33 -6.58
C CYS A 19 -0.29 18.09 -6.34
N GLY A 20 -0.55 18.49 -5.09
CA GLY A 20 -1.69 19.32 -4.74
C GLY A 20 -3.01 18.56 -4.58
N LYS A 21 -2.98 17.27 -4.22
CA LYS A 21 -4.19 16.46 -3.92
C LYS A 21 -5.11 17.15 -2.91
N THR A 22 -4.59 17.53 -1.76
CA THR A 22 -5.35 18.22 -0.72
C THR A 22 -5.88 19.56 -1.21
N SER A 23 -5.06 20.38 -1.87
CA SER A 23 -5.53 21.65 -2.46
C SER A 23 -6.63 21.44 -3.50
N LEU A 24 -6.54 20.37 -4.29
CA LEU A 24 -7.57 20.00 -5.26
C LEU A 24 -8.85 19.55 -4.56
N ALA A 25 -8.76 18.77 -3.48
CA ALA A 25 -9.90 18.40 -2.66
C ALA A 25 -10.60 19.64 -2.07
N GLU A 26 -9.84 20.61 -1.55
CA GLU A 26 -10.37 21.89 -1.05
C GLU A 26 -11.09 22.67 -2.15
N ALA A 27 -10.50 22.75 -3.35
CA ALA A 27 -11.09 23.45 -4.49
C ALA A 27 -12.41 22.77 -4.95
N LEU A 28 -12.43 21.44 -5.01
CA LEU A 28 -13.63 20.65 -5.33
C LEU A 28 -14.72 20.83 -4.29
N LEU A 29 -14.38 20.77 -3.00
CA LEU A 29 -15.32 20.98 -1.90
C LEU A 29 -15.90 22.40 -1.89
N HIS A 30 -15.09 23.40 -2.22
CA HIS A 30 -15.55 24.78 -2.35
C HIS A 30 -16.49 24.95 -3.54
N GLN A 31 -16.08 24.49 -4.73
CA GLN A 31 -16.87 24.60 -5.96
C GLN A 31 -18.17 23.78 -5.88
N GLY A 32 -18.13 22.64 -5.19
CA GLY A 32 -19.30 21.83 -4.86
C GLY A 32 -20.17 22.40 -3.73
N GLY A 33 -19.80 23.55 -3.15
CA GLY A 33 -20.61 24.25 -2.14
C GLY A 33 -20.52 23.71 -0.71
N ALA A 34 -19.70 22.69 -0.45
CA ALA A 34 -19.48 22.17 0.91
C ALA A 34 -18.60 23.09 1.76
N LEU A 35 -17.76 23.91 1.13
CA LEU A 35 -16.94 24.92 1.80
C LEU A 35 -17.27 26.32 1.32
N HIS A 36 -17.33 27.28 2.24
CA HIS A 36 -17.47 28.70 1.89
C HIS A 36 -16.24 29.27 1.19
N ALA A 37 -15.05 28.75 1.49
CA ALA A 37 -13.79 29.09 0.84
C ALA A 37 -12.84 27.88 0.95
N PRO A 38 -11.93 27.67 -0.01
CA PRO A 38 -10.98 26.57 0.06
C PRO A 38 -9.99 26.78 1.21
N GLY A 39 -9.70 25.73 1.96
CA GLY A 39 -8.65 25.70 2.96
C GLY A 39 -7.25 25.78 2.35
N SER A 40 -6.23 25.93 3.20
CA SER A 40 -4.84 26.01 2.76
C SER A 40 -3.96 25.12 3.61
N VAL A 41 -3.23 24.21 2.95
CA VAL A 41 -2.22 23.34 3.58
C VAL A 41 -1.12 24.18 4.25
N ALA A 42 -0.61 25.20 3.55
CA ALA A 42 0.43 26.09 4.06
C ALA A 42 -0.02 26.90 5.30
N LYS A 43 -1.32 27.21 5.42
CA LYS A 43 -1.88 27.90 6.59
C LYS A 43 -2.41 26.95 7.65
N GLY A 44 -2.40 25.63 7.41
CA GLY A 44 -2.94 24.62 8.32
C GLY A 44 -4.46 24.69 8.50
N THR A 45 -5.19 25.19 7.48
CA THR A 45 -6.66 25.35 7.51
C THR A 45 -7.39 24.41 6.56
N ALA A 46 -6.69 23.46 5.93
CA ALA A 46 -7.33 22.45 5.10
C ALA A 46 -8.22 21.53 5.95
N LEU A 47 -9.37 21.15 5.41
CA LEU A 47 -10.36 20.24 5.98
C LEU A 47 -9.82 18.82 6.07
N CYS A 48 -9.08 18.37 5.05
CA CYS A 48 -8.50 17.02 5.01
C CYS A 48 -7.25 16.87 5.89
N ASP A 49 -6.42 17.92 6.03
CA ASP A 49 -5.22 17.92 6.89
C ASP A 49 -5.54 18.47 8.29
N PHE A 50 -6.26 17.67 9.08
CA PHE A 50 -6.74 18.08 10.40
C PHE A 50 -5.91 17.56 11.58
N ASP A 51 -4.99 16.61 11.36
CA ASP A 51 -4.06 16.16 12.39
C ASP A 51 -3.04 17.29 12.73
N PRO A 52 -2.71 17.53 14.01
CA PRO A 52 -1.72 18.54 14.39
C PRO A 52 -0.37 18.40 13.68
N LEU A 53 0.08 17.17 13.42
CA LEU A 53 1.34 16.90 12.74
C LEU A 53 1.24 17.18 11.24
N GLU A 54 0.10 16.92 10.60
CA GLU A 54 -0.14 17.32 9.19
C GLU A 54 -0.03 18.84 9.03
N ARG A 55 -0.60 19.59 9.99
CA ARG A 55 -0.51 21.06 10.03
C ARG A 55 0.89 21.57 10.30
N LYS A 56 1.67 20.86 11.13
CA LYS A 56 3.07 21.19 11.45
C LYS A 56 3.99 20.96 10.24
N TYR A 57 3.77 19.87 9.51
CA TYR A 57 4.62 19.46 8.39
C TYR A 57 4.12 19.95 7.03
N HIS A 58 2.90 20.50 6.96
CA HIS A 58 2.26 20.99 5.74
C HIS A 58 2.14 19.92 4.65
N HIS A 59 1.85 18.69 5.05
CA HIS A 59 1.47 17.61 4.14
C HIS A 59 0.60 16.58 4.85
N SER A 60 -0.25 15.90 4.09
CA SER A 60 -1.08 14.81 4.60
C SER A 60 -0.22 13.64 5.06
N LEU A 61 -0.67 13.00 6.14
CA LEU A 61 -0.03 11.86 6.79
C LEU A 61 -1.02 10.69 6.85
N SER A 62 -2.32 10.96 6.87
CA SER A 62 -3.38 9.97 6.83
C SER A 62 -4.34 10.20 5.66
N SER A 63 -5.11 9.18 5.30
CA SER A 63 -6.18 9.34 4.30
C SER A 63 -7.40 10.04 4.92
N ALA A 64 -7.93 11.10 4.32
CA ALA A 64 -9.11 11.82 4.84
C ALA A 64 -10.35 11.56 3.97
N VAL A 65 -11.50 11.36 4.61
CA VAL A 65 -12.80 11.20 3.93
C VAL A 65 -13.49 12.56 3.90
N ALA A 66 -13.84 13.03 2.71
CA ALA A 66 -14.63 14.24 2.52
C ALA A 66 -15.77 14.01 1.53
N GLN A 67 -16.91 14.67 1.74
CA GLN A 67 -18.11 14.44 0.94
C GLN A 67 -18.85 15.74 0.65
N PHE A 68 -19.46 15.81 -0.54
CA PHE A 68 -20.30 16.93 -0.95
C PHE A 68 -21.34 16.49 -1.99
N GLU A 69 -22.35 17.32 -2.21
CA GLU A 69 -23.40 17.10 -3.19
C GLU A 69 -23.22 18.07 -4.35
N PHE A 70 -23.31 17.56 -5.57
CA PHE A 70 -23.23 18.36 -6.79
C PHE A 70 -24.14 17.74 -7.86
N GLN A 71 -25.05 18.53 -8.44
CA GLN A 71 -26.00 18.08 -9.47
C GLN A 71 -26.71 16.75 -9.12
N ASP A 72 -27.38 16.71 -7.95
CA ASP A 72 -28.09 15.53 -7.41
C ASP A 72 -27.22 14.27 -7.20
N THR A 73 -25.90 14.41 -7.28
CA THR A 73 -24.92 13.34 -7.11
C THR A 73 -24.09 13.57 -5.86
N ARG A 74 -23.94 12.54 -5.04
CA ARG A 74 -23.07 12.55 -3.87
C ARG A 74 -21.66 12.13 -4.28
N ILE A 75 -20.70 13.04 -4.12
CA ILE A 75 -19.29 12.78 -4.39
C ILE A 75 -18.59 12.52 -3.05
N CYS A 76 -17.93 11.37 -2.94
CA CYS A 76 -17.07 11.02 -1.82
C CYS A 76 -15.61 11.00 -2.27
N LEU A 77 -14.80 11.88 -1.69
CA LEU A 77 -13.37 11.96 -1.93
C LEU A 77 -12.60 11.33 -0.78
N LEU A 78 -11.62 10.51 -1.13
CA LEU A 78 -10.55 10.09 -0.24
C LEU A 78 -9.28 10.87 -0.63
N ASP A 79 -8.92 11.88 0.16
CA ASP A 79 -7.61 12.52 0.02
C ASP A 79 -6.56 11.63 0.68
N THR A 80 -5.42 11.39 0.03
CA THR A 80 -4.43 10.42 0.50
C THR A 80 -3.05 11.06 0.63
N PRO A 81 -2.16 10.55 1.51
CA PRO A 81 -0.80 11.06 1.60
C PRO A 81 -0.02 10.80 0.31
N GLY A 82 0.89 11.72 -0.02
CA GLY A 82 1.71 11.63 -1.24
C GLY A 82 3.13 11.11 -1.05
N TYR A 83 3.62 11.13 0.19
CA TYR A 83 4.96 10.67 0.51
C TYR A 83 5.02 9.14 0.50
N PRO A 84 6.04 8.53 -0.14
CA PRO A 84 6.24 7.08 -0.16
C PRO A 84 6.24 6.44 1.24
N ASP A 85 6.75 7.16 2.23
CA ASP A 85 6.77 6.77 3.64
C ASP A 85 5.38 6.39 4.19
N PHE A 86 4.30 6.97 3.65
CA PHE A 86 2.92 6.74 4.07
C PHE A 86 2.08 6.05 2.99
N ALA A 87 2.73 5.40 2.01
CA ALA A 87 2.05 4.75 0.89
C ALA A 87 1.05 3.67 1.33
N GLY A 88 1.28 3.00 2.48
CA GLY A 88 0.33 2.04 3.05
C GLY A 88 -1.06 2.66 3.28
N LEU A 89 -1.09 3.88 3.81
CA LEU A 89 -2.32 4.62 4.08
C LEU A 89 -3.03 5.06 2.80
N SER A 90 -2.29 5.32 1.71
CA SER A 90 -2.89 5.60 0.39
C SER A 90 -3.42 4.35 -0.29
N ILE A 91 -2.68 3.24 -0.23
CA ILE A 91 -3.07 1.94 -0.80
C ILE A 91 -4.32 1.39 -0.10
N SER A 92 -4.40 1.56 1.22
CA SER A 92 -5.54 1.15 2.03
C SER A 92 -6.86 1.78 1.59
N ALA A 93 -6.84 2.96 0.96
CA ALA A 93 -8.03 3.65 0.51
C ALA A 93 -8.60 3.10 -0.81
N LEU A 94 -7.80 2.40 -1.62
CA LEU A 94 -8.17 1.97 -2.97
C LEU A 94 -9.39 1.03 -3.02
N PRO A 95 -9.52 0.01 -2.14
CA PRO A 95 -10.69 -0.87 -2.16
C PRO A 95 -12.03 -0.18 -1.85
N ALA A 96 -11.99 1.02 -1.26
CA ALA A 96 -13.18 1.74 -0.84
C ALA A 96 -13.81 2.59 -1.95
N VAL A 97 -13.19 2.66 -3.13
CA VAL A 97 -13.59 3.55 -4.22
C VAL A 97 -13.80 2.83 -5.55
N GLU A 98 -14.61 3.43 -6.44
CA GLU A 98 -14.75 2.96 -7.82
C GLU A 98 -13.66 3.53 -8.74
N THR A 99 -13.20 4.76 -8.46
CA THR A 99 -12.21 5.47 -9.29
C THR A 99 -10.98 5.90 -8.49
N ALA A 100 -9.80 5.59 -9.03
CA ALA A 100 -8.55 6.20 -8.60
C ALA A 100 -8.21 7.38 -9.53
N ALA A 101 -8.08 8.57 -8.95
CA ALA A 101 -7.65 9.78 -9.64
C ALA A 101 -6.17 10.06 -9.34
N ILE A 102 -5.33 9.79 -10.33
CA ILE A 102 -3.87 9.93 -10.26
C ILE A 102 -3.52 11.40 -10.52
N VAL A 103 -3.20 12.14 -9.46
CA VAL A 103 -2.85 13.56 -9.53
C VAL A 103 -1.35 13.72 -9.81
N ILE A 104 -1.05 14.46 -10.87
CA ILE A 104 0.30 14.78 -11.36
C ILE A 104 0.51 16.29 -11.28
N ASN A 105 1.61 16.73 -10.70
CA ASN A 105 1.96 18.14 -10.75
C ASN A 105 2.44 18.50 -12.16
N ALA A 106 1.86 19.53 -12.78
CA ALA A 106 2.22 19.94 -14.13
C ALA A 106 3.71 20.33 -14.27
N ARG A 107 4.32 20.85 -13.20
CA ARG A 107 5.73 21.22 -13.17
C ARG A 107 6.65 20.03 -12.92
N THR A 108 6.33 19.15 -11.98
CA THR A 108 7.25 18.04 -11.62
C THR A 108 7.05 16.75 -12.42
N GLY A 109 5.91 16.62 -13.11
CA GLY A 109 5.61 15.50 -13.98
C GLY A 109 5.46 14.17 -13.24
N ILE A 110 5.80 13.08 -13.91
CA ILE A 110 5.58 11.71 -13.41
C ILE A 110 6.68 11.31 -12.42
N GLU A 111 6.30 10.90 -11.22
CA GLU A 111 7.23 10.41 -10.18
C GLU A 111 7.03 8.93 -9.84
N MET A 112 7.90 8.36 -9.00
CA MET A 112 7.80 6.96 -8.52
C MET A 112 6.41 6.62 -7.96
N THR A 113 5.88 7.44 -7.04
CA THR A 113 4.57 7.20 -6.41
C THR A 113 3.44 7.23 -7.44
N THR A 114 3.51 8.13 -8.42
CA THR A 114 2.52 8.23 -9.51
C THR A 114 2.41 6.90 -10.26
N ARG A 115 3.55 6.35 -10.70
CA ARG A 115 3.60 5.07 -11.43
C ARG A 115 3.07 3.92 -10.59
N ARG A 116 3.47 3.84 -9.31
CA ARG A 116 3.01 2.79 -8.41
C ARG A 116 1.51 2.86 -8.16
N MET A 117 0.95 4.03 -7.90
CA MET A 117 -0.48 4.19 -7.68
C MET A 117 -1.30 3.82 -8.93
N MET A 118 -0.80 4.16 -10.12
CA MET A 118 -1.39 3.72 -11.38
C MET A 118 -1.41 2.19 -11.50
N THR A 119 -0.32 1.51 -11.13
CA THR A 119 -0.22 0.04 -11.10
C THR A 119 -1.14 -0.58 -10.05
N PHE A 120 -1.16 -0.06 -8.82
CA PHE A 120 -2.02 -0.57 -7.75
C PHE A 120 -3.50 -0.44 -8.11
N ALA A 121 -3.91 0.71 -8.67
CA ALA A 121 -5.28 0.90 -9.16
C ALA A 121 -5.63 -0.10 -10.26
N GLN A 122 -4.69 -0.38 -11.19
CA GLN A 122 -4.88 -1.38 -12.24
C GLN A 122 -5.02 -2.80 -11.70
N GLN A 123 -4.15 -3.22 -10.78
CA GLN A 123 -4.20 -4.54 -10.13
C GLN A 123 -5.52 -4.73 -9.36
N ARG A 124 -6.06 -3.63 -8.82
CA ARG A 124 -7.37 -3.58 -8.17
C ARG A 124 -8.55 -3.48 -9.11
N LYS A 125 -8.31 -3.41 -10.43
CA LYS A 125 -9.32 -3.24 -11.47
C LYS A 125 -10.18 -1.99 -11.26
N LEU A 126 -9.62 -0.94 -10.67
CA LEU A 126 -10.33 0.33 -10.52
C LEU A 126 -10.36 1.08 -11.85
N CYS A 127 -11.40 1.87 -12.04
CA CYS A 127 -11.36 2.89 -13.08
C CYS A 127 -10.29 3.92 -12.73
N ARG A 128 -9.56 4.41 -13.75
CA ARG A 128 -8.41 5.29 -13.55
C ARG A 128 -8.61 6.56 -14.35
N MET A 129 -8.27 7.69 -13.74
CA MET A 129 -8.13 8.96 -14.44
C MET A 129 -6.85 9.66 -14.00
N ILE A 130 -6.31 10.52 -14.86
CA ILE A 130 -5.15 11.34 -14.55
C ILE A 130 -5.62 12.79 -14.41
N ILE A 131 -5.19 13.45 -13.34
CA ILE A 131 -5.43 14.88 -13.14
C ILE A 131 -4.08 15.60 -13.17
N VAL A 132 -3.84 16.39 -14.20
CA VAL A 132 -2.66 17.28 -14.26
C VAL A 132 -3.04 18.58 -13.57
N ASN A 133 -2.49 18.81 -12.38
CA ASN A 133 -2.80 19.96 -11.53
C ASN A 133 -1.66 20.99 -11.54
N GLY A 134 -2.01 22.27 -11.41
CA GLY A 134 -1.05 23.38 -11.39
C GLY A 134 -0.63 23.83 -12.79
N ILE A 135 -1.55 23.80 -13.75
CA ILE A 135 -1.30 24.23 -15.14
C ILE A 135 -0.91 25.71 -15.25
N ASP A 136 -1.34 26.53 -14.28
CA ASP A 136 -1.03 27.96 -14.16
C ASP A 136 0.43 28.24 -13.76
N GLY A 137 1.21 27.19 -13.47
CA GLY A 137 2.61 27.31 -13.09
C GLY A 137 3.50 27.94 -14.18
N GLU A 138 4.52 28.67 -13.75
CA GLU A 138 5.51 29.23 -14.66
C GLU A 138 6.34 28.12 -15.34
N LYS A 139 6.61 28.28 -16.64
CA LYS A 139 7.47 27.40 -17.45
C LYS A 139 7.04 25.93 -17.46
N VAL A 140 5.74 25.68 -17.44
CA VAL A 140 5.18 24.34 -17.57
C VAL A 140 5.06 23.97 -19.05
N ASP A 141 5.54 22.79 -19.43
CA ASP A 141 5.40 22.22 -20.79
C ASP A 141 4.34 21.12 -20.78
N LEU A 142 3.07 21.53 -20.90
CA LEU A 142 1.92 20.64 -20.90
C LEU A 142 1.87 19.67 -22.10
N PRO A 143 2.23 20.08 -23.34
CA PRO A 143 2.36 19.16 -24.46
C PRO A 143 3.37 18.03 -24.20
N ALA A 144 4.56 18.37 -23.70
CA ALA A 144 5.58 17.36 -23.39
C ALA A 144 5.11 16.42 -22.28
N LEU A 145 4.50 16.95 -21.22
CA LEU A 145 3.97 16.13 -20.13
C LEU A 145 2.86 15.17 -20.59
N LEU A 146 1.97 15.61 -21.48
CA LEU A 146 0.94 14.72 -22.04
C LEU A 146 1.58 13.58 -22.85
N ALA A 147 2.61 13.87 -23.65
CA ALA A 147 3.35 12.86 -24.40
C ALA A 147 4.07 11.87 -23.45
N GLU A 148 4.69 12.36 -22.37
CA GLU A 148 5.31 11.50 -21.34
C GLU A 148 4.28 10.59 -20.66
N ILE A 149 3.09 11.12 -20.35
CA ILE A 149 1.97 10.35 -19.79
C ILE A 149 1.57 9.22 -20.74
N GLN A 150 1.44 9.51 -22.04
CA GLN A 150 1.06 8.53 -23.05
C GLN A 150 2.15 7.49 -23.33
N GLU A 151 3.42 7.88 -23.26
CA GLU A 151 4.55 6.96 -23.37
C GLU A 151 4.61 6.02 -22.16
N MET A 152 4.40 6.55 -20.96
CA MET A 152 4.52 5.79 -19.70
C MET A 152 3.32 4.87 -19.43
N PHE A 153 2.10 5.37 -19.63
CA PHE A 153 0.86 4.70 -19.23
C PHE A 153 0.04 4.18 -20.41
N GLY A 154 0.44 4.51 -21.64
CA GLY A 154 -0.17 4.05 -22.88
C GLY A 154 -0.97 5.13 -23.59
N LYS A 155 -1.16 4.93 -24.91
CA LYS A 155 -1.89 5.84 -25.79
C LYS A 155 -3.38 5.98 -25.47
N THR A 156 -3.91 5.12 -24.61
CA THR A 156 -5.27 5.22 -24.07
C THR A 156 -5.44 6.37 -23.07
N CYS A 157 -4.34 7.03 -22.67
CA CYS A 157 -4.37 8.26 -21.89
C CYS A 157 -4.72 9.46 -22.78
N LEU A 158 -6.00 9.86 -22.78
CA LEU A 158 -6.52 10.87 -23.70
C LEU A 158 -7.06 12.11 -22.95
N PRO A 159 -6.77 13.33 -23.43
CA PRO A 159 -7.20 14.56 -22.78
C PRO A 159 -8.71 14.78 -22.92
N ILE A 160 -9.42 14.84 -21.80
CA ILE A 160 -10.87 15.12 -21.76
C ILE A 160 -11.20 16.61 -21.74
N ASN A 161 -10.20 17.41 -21.37
CA ASN A 161 -10.16 18.84 -21.59
C ASN A 161 -8.75 19.23 -22.02
N LEU A 162 -8.59 20.44 -22.54
CA LEU A 162 -7.30 21.01 -22.89
C LEU A 162 -7.14 22.40 -22.28
N PRO A 163 -5.95 22.76 -21.78
CA PRO A 163 -5.62 24.11 -21.34
C PRO A 163 -5.87 25.15 -22.42
N ALA A 164 -6.35 26.32 -22.01
CA ALA A 164 -6.67 27.42 -22.90
C ALA A 164 -6.33 28.76 -22.24
N ARG A 165 -6.24 29.80 -23.09
CA ARG A 165 -6.01 31.20 -22.69
C ARG A 165 -4.71 31.34 -21.88
N GLY A 166 -3.65 30.66 -22.31
CA GLY A 166 -2.36 30.67 -21.63
C GLY A 166 -2.43 30.02 -20.24
N ASN A 167 -3.00 28.82 -20.17
CA ASN A 167 -3.20 28.00 -18.96
C ASN A 167 -4.06 28.63 -17.86
N SER A 168 -4.80 29.71 -18.16
CA SER A 168 -5.69 30.36 -17.19
C SER A 168 -7.09 29.76 -17.17
N ASP A 169 -7.42 28.93 -18.16
CA ASP A 169 -8.71 28.28 -18.34
C ASP A 169 -8.51 26.91 -19.02
N VAL A 170 -9.60 26.16 -19.22
CA VAL A 170 -9.61 24.93 -20.02
C VAL A 170 -10.82 24.90 -20.95
N VAL A 171 -10.68 24.20 -22.07
CA VAL A 171 -11.76 23.90 -23.02
C VAL A 171 -12.11 22.41 -22.92
N ASP A 172 -13.41 22.13 -22.85
CA ASP A 172 -13.94 20.76 -22.83
C ASP A 172 -13.74 20.10 -24.21
N CYS A 173 -13.24 18.86 -24.23
CA CYS A 173 -13.02 18.08 -25.45
C CYS A 173 -14.06 16.97 -25.62
N PHE A 174 -15.00 16.79 -24.70
CA PHE A 174 -15.98 15.71 -24.74
C PHE A 174 -17.42 16.21 -24.88
N PHE A 175 -17.96 17.00 -23.95
CA PHE A 175 -19.39 17.38 -24.03
C PHE A 175 -19.63 18.56 -24.96
N ASN A 176 -18.73 19.54 -24.93
CA ASN A 176 -18.83 20.72 -25.79
C ASN A 176 -17.48 21.00 -26.46
N PRO A 177 -17.10 20.22 -27.50
CA PRO A 177 -15.82 20.33 -28.18
C PRO A 177 -15.76 21.56 -29.10
N SER A 178 -15.85 22.75 -28.50
CA SER A 178 -15.85 24.03 -29.20
C SER A 178 -14.88 25.01 -28.52
N GLY A 179 -14.06 25.68 -29.33
CA GLY A 179 -13.09 26.66 -28.85
C GLY A 179 -11.66 26.39 -29.33
N GLU A 180 -10.73 27.19 -28.82
CA GLU A 180 -9.30 27.07 -29.09
C GLU A 180 -8.57 26.72 -27.80
N SER A 181 -7.69 25.71 -27.86
CA SER A 181 -6.78 25.32 -26.78
C SER A 181 -5.37 25.84 -27.05
N ASP A 182 -4.56 25.92 -25.99
CA ASP A 182 -3.17 26.38 -26.06
C ASP A 182 -2.27 25.39 -26.80
N PHE A 183 -2.65 24.11 -26.80
CA PHE A 183 -2.01 23.06 -27.58
C PHE A 183 -3.00 21.97 -27.99
N HIS A 184 -2.64 21.22 -29.04
CA HIS A 184 -3.51 20.31 -29.79
C HIS A 184 -4.80 20.98 -30.32
N SER A 185 -5.52 20.29 -31.19
CA SER A 185 -6.86 20.70 -31.63
C SER A 185 -7.89 20.05 -30.71
N VAL A 186 -8.89 20.83 -30.28
CA VAL A 186 -10.04 20.34 -29.50
C VAL A 186 -10.81 19.29 -30.31
N GLU A 187 -11.00 19.51 -31.61
CA GLU A 187 -11.63 18.55 -32.53
C GLU A 187 -10.83 17.25 -32.63
N ALA A 188 -9.49 17.34 -32.73
CA ALA A 188 -8.65 16.15 -32.79
C ALA A 188 -8.66 15.35 -31.48
N ALA A 189 -8.67 16.04 -30.33
CA ALA A 189 -8.80 15.39 -29.02
C ALA A 189 -10.17 14.74 -28.85
N HIS A 190 -11.24 15.41 -29.28
CA HIS A 190 -12.60 14.88 -29.29
C HIS A 190 -12.68 13.61 -30.12
N ASN A 191 -12.24 13.65 -31.38
CA ASN A 191 -12.30 12.51 -32.28
C ASN A 191 -11.52 11.32 -31.72
N ALA A 192 -10.34 11.54 -31.14
CA ALA A 192 -9.58 10.47 -30.50
C ALA A 192 -10.31 9.82 -29.31
N LEU A 193 -11.01 10.62 -28.48
CA LEU A 193 -11.83 10.09 -27.39
C LEU A 193 -13.01 9.27 -27.91
N ILE A 194 -13.73 9.80 -28.90
CA ILE A 194 -14.89 9.15 -29.50
C ILE A 194 -14.49 7.85 -30.16
N ASP A 195 -13.41 7.85 -30.96
CA ASP A 195 -12.86 6.65 -31.60
C ASP A 195 -12.53 5.57 -30.55
N GLN A 196 -11.86 5.95 -29.46
CA GLN A 196 -11.49 5.01 -28.38
C GLN A 196 -12.71 4.41 -27.68
N VAL A 197 -13.76 5.22 -27.46
CA VAL A 197 -15.00 4.80 -26.78
C VAL A 197 -15.82 3.87 -27.68
N ILE A 198 -15.89 4.17 -28.97
CA ILE A 198 -16.68 3.43 -29.94
C ILE A 198 -16.01 2.10 -30.32
N GLU A 199 -14.68 1.99 -30.28
CA GLU A 199 -13.94 0.76 -30.60
C GLU A 199 -14.40 -0.48 -29.79
N LEU A 200 -14.93 -0.27 -28.58
CA LEU A 200 -15.42 -1.35 -27.72
C LEU A 200 -16.85 -1.82 -28.02
N ASP A 201 -17.59 -1.09 -28.84
CA ASP A 201 -19.00 -1.35 -29.16
C ASP A 201 -19.17 -1.48 -30.69
N PRO A 202 -19.20 -2.73 -31.22
CA PRO A 202 -19.36 -2.98 -32.65
C PRO A 202 -20.62 -2.36 -33.24
N GLU A 203 -21.74 -2.31 -32.50
CA GLU A 203 -23.00 -1.76 -32.98
C GLU A 203 -22.90 -0.22 -33.09
N LEU A 204 -22.28 0.41 -32.10
CA LEU A 204 -22.03 1.85 -32.14
C LEU A 204 -21.00 2.23 -33.22
N MET A 205 -20.01 1.38 -33.47
CA MET A 205 -19.04 1.57 -34.53
C MET A 205 -19.68 1.53 -35.91
N GLU A 206 -20.57 0.57 -36.17
CA GLU A 206 -21.36 0.53 -37.41
C GLU A 206 -22.21 1.81 -37.55
N LEU A 207 -22.89 2.24 -36.49
CA LEU A 207 -23.71 3.45 -36.49
C LEU A 207 -22.88 4.72 -36.81
N TYR A 208 -21.70 4.85 -36.21
CA TYR A 208 -20.79 5.98 -36.42
C TYR A 208 -20.27 6.03 -37.86
N LEU A 209 -19.96 4.88 -38.45
CA LEU A 209 -19.53 4.77 -39.85
C LEU A 209 -20.68 5.07 -40.83
N GLU A 210 -21.92 4.73 -40.49
CA GLU A 210 -23.10 4.97 -41.33
C GLU A 210 -23.62 6.41 -41.27
N GLN A 211 -23.66 7.01 -40.07
CA GLN A 211 -24.33 8.30 -39.82
C GLN A 211 -23.36 9.49 -39.71
N GLY A 212 -22.04 9.25 -39.63
CA GLY A 212 -21.05 10.28 -39.32
C GLY A 212 -21.12 10.72 -37.85
N GLU A 213 -20.44 11.83 -37.51
CA GLU A 213 -20.20 12.40 -36.17
C GLU A 213 -21.44 12.66 -35.27
N ALA A 214 -22.66 12.30 -35.70
CA ALA A 214 -23.92 12.59 -34.99
C ALA A 214 -24.28 11.55 -33.91
N VAL A 215 -23.33 11.12 -33.07
CA VAL A 215 -23.63 10.27 -31.90
C VAL A 215 -24.07 11.17 -30.75
N ARG A 216 -25.24 10.90 -30.14
CA ARG A 216 -25.70 11.68 -29.00
C ARG A 216 -24.88 11.37 -27.74
N PRO A 217 -24.56 12.34 -26.87
CA PRO A 217 -23.80 12.11 -25.64
C PRO A 217 -24.38 10.99 -24.74
N GLU A 218 -25.70 10.82 -24.71
CA GLU A 218 -26.34 9.78 -23.91
C GLU A 218 -26.04 8.35 -24.42
N GLN A 219 -25.73 8.19 -25.71
CA GLN A 219 -25.35 6.91 -26.30
C GLN A 219 -23.89 6.55 -26.01
N LEU A 220 -23.08 7.53 -25.63
CA LEU A 220 -21.66 7.35 -25.32
C LEU A 220 -21.41 6.91 -23.88
N HIS A 221 -22.37 7.09 -22.96
CA HIS A 221 -22.17 6.80 -21.52
C HIS A 221 -21.76 5.36 -21.24
N ALA A 222 -22.56 4.38 -21.69
CA ALA A 222 -22.28 2.96 -21.41
C ALA A 222 -20.98 2.45 -22.07
N PRO A 223 -20.68 2.78 -23.35
CA PRO A 223 -19.37 2.48 -23.95
C PRO A 223 -18.21 3.16 -23.23
N PHE A 224 -18.37 4.42 -22.80
CA PHE A 224 -17.33 5.17 -22.08
C PHE A 224 -17.02 4.52 -20.73
N GLU A 225 -18.06 4.19 -19.96
CA GLU A 225 -17.95 3.49 -18.69
C GLU A 225 -17.23 2.15 -18.85
N ARG A 226 -17.59 1.38 -19.89
CA ARG A 226 -16.90 0.14 -20.23
C ARG A 226 -15.43 0.38 -20.57
N ALA A 227 -15.13 1.44 -21.32
CA ALA A 227 -13.75 1.82 -21.63
C ALA A 227 -12.93 2.15 -20.37
N LEU A 228 -13.53 2.84 -19.39
CA LEU A 228 -12.90 3.10 -18.09
C LEU A 228 -12.66 1.80 -17.31
N ARG A 229 -13.64 0.89 -17.28
CA ARG A 229 -13.56 -0.38 -16.54
C ARG A 229 -12.52 -1.34 -17.10
N GLU A 230 -12.40 -1.42 -18.41
CA GLU A 230 -11.44 -2.27 -19.10
C GLU A 230 -10.04 -1.62 -19.18
N GLY A 231 -9.93 -0.34 -18.81
CA GLY A 231 -8.69 0.44 -18.94
C GLY A 231 -8.33 0.75 -20.39
N HIS A 232 -9.29 0.64 -21.30
CA HIS A 232 -9.19 1.01 -22.71
C HIS A 232 -9.21 2.53 -22.91
N LEU A 233 -9.66 3.28 -21.89
CA LEU A 233 -9.56 4.73 -21.82
C LEU A 233 -9.12 5.15 -20.40
N VAL A 234 -8.15 6.06 -20.33
CA VAL A 234 -7.75 6.75 -19.10
C VAL A 234 -7.85 8.25 -19.35
N PRO A 235 -8.91 8.93 -18.89
CA PRO A 235 -9.08 10.35 -19.15
C PRO A 235 -7.99 11.18 -18.45
N VAL A 236 -7.40 12.14 -19.17
CA VAL A 236 -6.47 13.13 -18.64
C VAL A 236 -7.21 14.46 -18.50
N CYS A 237 -7.30 14.99 -17.30
CA CYS A 237 -7.95 16.26 -17.00
C CYS A 237 -6.93 17.28 -16.47
N PHE A 238 -6.83 18.43 -17.13
CA PHE A 238 -6.01 19.56 -16.73
C PHE A 238 -6.78 20.47 -15.76
N THR A 239 -6.13 20.89 -14.69
CA THR A 239 -6.72 21.71 -13.63
C THR A 239 -5.70 22.65 -12.98
N SER A 240 -6.20 23.68 -12.31
CA SER A 240 -5.46 24.42 -11.29
C SER A 240 -6.32 24.57 -10.05
N ALA A 241 -5.92 23.89 -8.97
CA ALA A 241 -6.51 24.10 -7.64
C ALA A 241 -6.26 25.51 -7.10
N ALA A 242 -5.25 26.23 -7.60
CA ALA A 242 -4.92 27.57 -7.13
C ALA A 242 -5.81 28.65 -7.75
N THR A 243 -6.08 28.57 -9.05
CA THR A 243 -6.89 29.56 -9.77
C THR A 243 -8.34 29.14 -9.97
N GLY A 244 -8.65 27.84 -9.83
CA GLY A 244 -9.97 27.26 -10.11
C GLY A 244 -10.15 26.80 -11.56
N ALA A 245 -9.14 26.99 -12.43
CA ALA A 245 -9.21 26.54 -13.82
C ALA A 245 -9.47 25.03 -13.90
N GLY A 246 -10.44 24.61 -14.70
CA GLY A 246 -10.78 23.20 -14.90
C GLY A 246 -11.54 22.50 -13.78
N ILE A 247 -11.77 23.14 -12.62
CA ILE A 247 -12.45 22.50 -11.48
C ILE A 247 -13.93 22.22 -11.81
N ALA A 248 -14.61 23.13 -12.49
CA ALA A 248 -16.00 22.93 -12.91
C ALA A 248 -16.14 21.77 -13.90
N GLN A 249 -15.26 21.72 -14.90
CA GLN A 249 -15.21 20.64 -15.90
C GLN A 249 -14.88 19.29 -15.23
N LEU A 250 -13.98 19.27 -14.26
CA LEU A 250 -13.66 18.07 -13.49
C LEU A 250 -14.89 17.56 -12.71
N LEU A 251 -15.67 18.46 -12.10
CA LEU A 251 -16.92 18.09 -11.42
C LEU A 251 -17.96 17.52 -12.40
N ASP A 252 -18.11 18.12 -13.57
CA ASP A 252 -19.01 17.60 -14.61
C ASP A 252 -18.57 16.19 -15.06
N VAL A 253 -17.27 15.94 -15.21
CA VAL A 253 -16.72 14.59 -15.48
C VAL A 253 -17.04 13.62 -14.34
N PHE A 254 -16.90 14.03 -13.08
CA PHE A 254 -17.23 13.18 -11.92
C PHE A 254 -18.69 12.74 -11.92
N VAL A 255 -19.61 13.67 -12.17
CA VAL A 255 -21.04 13.37 -12.16
C VAL A 255 -21.44 12.53 -13.37
N ARG A 256 -20.99 12.93 -14.56
CA ARG A 256 -21.56 12.44 -15.82
C ARG A 256 -20.83 11.24 -16.41
N LEU A 257 -19.55 11.02 -16.10
CA LEU A 257 -18.72 10.01 -16.79
C LEU A 257 -18.06 8.99 -15.87
N LEU A 258 -17.69 9.39 -14.64
CA LEU A 258 -17.12 8.41 -13.73
C LEU A 258 -18.18 7.37 -13.34
N PRO A 259 -17.78 6.10 -13.19
CA PRO A 259 -18.69 5.03 -12.84
C PRO A 259 -19.33 5.30 -11.47
N ASN A 260 -20.63 5.06 -11.41
CA ASN A 260 -21.34 4.93 -10.15
C ASN A 260 -21.08 3.57 -9.49
N VAL A 261 -21.62 3.37 -8.30
CA VAL A 261 -21.39 2.16 -7.48
C VAL A 261 -21.90 0.87 -8.16
N THR A 262 -22.92 0.99 -9.01
CA THR A 262 -23.50 -0.12 -9.79
C THR A 262 -22.78 -0.36 -11.12
N GLU A 263 -22.04 0.64 -11.61
CA GLU A 263 -21.32 0.63 -12.88
C GLU A 263 -19.85 0.21 -12.72
N GLY A 264 -19.24 0.47 -11.55
CA GLY A 264 -17.85 0.14 -11.28
C GLY A 264 -17.54 -1.36 -11.33
N ASN A 265 -16.26 -1.71 -11.50
CA ASN A 265 -15.85 -3.11 -11.41
C ASN A 265 -16.14 -3.66 -10.01
N PRO A 266 -16.70 -4.88 -9.88
CA PRO A 266 -17.02 -5.46 -8.58
C PRO A 266 -15.78 -5.57 -7.68
N PRO A 267 -15.93 -5.35 -6.36
CA PRO A 267 -14.85 -5.59 -5.41
C PRO A 267 -14.41 -7.05 -5.46
N LEU A 268 -13.11 -7.27 -5.26
CA LEU A 268 -12.47 -8.58 -5.41
C LEU A 268 -12.66 -9.44 -4.14
N PHE A 269 -13.90 -9.74 -3.78
CA PHE A 269 -14.18 -10.67 -2.68
C PHE A 269 -14.01 -12.13 -3.13
N TYR A 270 -13.55 -12.96 -2.20
CA TYR A 270 -13.45 -14.39 -2.39
C TYR A 270 -13.85 -15.13 -1.11
N ARG A 271 -14.11 -16.43 -1.24
CA ARG A 271 -14.28 -17.34 -0.12
C ARG A 271 -13.55 -18.64 -0.37
N GLU A 272 -13.15 -19.30 0.71
CA GLU A 272 -12.53 -20.62 0.63
C GLU A 272 -13.54 -21.71 0.99
N VAL A 273 -13.75 -22.67 0.09
CA VAL A 273 -14.65 -23.81 0.31
C VAL A 273 -13.89 -25.08 -0.07
N ASP A 274 -13.72 -26.00 0.87
CA ASP A 274 -13.03 -27.29 0.67
C ASP A 274 -11.64 -27.15 0.01
N GLY A 275 -10.89 -26.10 0.37
CA GLY A 275 -9.56 -25.81 -0.17
C GLY A 275 -9.55 -25.20 -1.59
N LYS A 276 -10.71 -24.76 -2.10
CA LYS A 276 -10.85 -24.00 -3.36
C LYS A 276 -11.26 -22.57 -3.08
N VAL A 277 -10.72 -21.65 -3.88
CA VAL A 277 -11.07 -20.22 -3.84
C VAL A 277 -12.20 -19.97 -4.84
N GLU A 278 -13.33 -19.46 -4.34
CA GLU A 278 -14.48 -19.04 -5.14
C GLU A 278 -14.64 -17.53 -5.08
N THR A 279 -14.91 -16.89 -6.22
CA THR A 279 -15.18 -15.44 -6.28
C THR A 279 -16.57 -15.13 -5.73
N VAL A 280 -16.66 -14.11 -4.88
CA VAL A 280 -17.91 -13.59 -4.32
C VAL A 280 -18.22 -12.25 -4.98
N HIS A 281 -19.36 -12.14 -5.64
CA HIS A 281 -19.79 -10.90 -6.28
C HIS A 281 -20.74 -10.13 -5.37
N ALA A 282 -20.24 -9.07 -4.75
CA ALA A 282 -21.08 -8.11 -4.05
C ALA A 282 -22.05 -7.45 -5.04
N GLN A 283 -23.32 -7.32 -4.67
CA GLN A 283 -24.31 -6.60 -5.46
C GLN A 283 -24.79 -5.38 -4.66
N PRO A 284 -24.76 -4.16 -5.21
CA PRO A 284 -25.12 -2.94 -4.48
C PRO A 284 -26.65 -2.80 -4.33
N VAL A 285 -27.27 -3.77 -3.67
CA VAL A 285 -28.72 -3.84 -3.41
C VAL A 285 -28.96 -3.69 -1.91
N ALA A 286 -29.80 -2.72 -1.55
CA ALA A 286 -30.03 -2.31 -0.16
C ALA A 286 -30.70 -3.39 0.72
N ASP A 287 -31.56 -4.22 0.12
CA ASP A 287 -32.34 -5.25 0.83
C ASP A 287 -31.62 -6.60 0.97
N LYS A 288 -30.37 -6.71 0.50
CA LYS A 288 -29.56 -7.91 0.67
C LYS A 288 -28.81 -7.91 2.00
N HIS A 289 -28.22 -9.06 2.34
CA HIS A 289 -27.29 -9.21 3.45
C HIS A 289 -26.18 -8.17 3.39
N VAL A 290 -25.85 -7.58 4.54
CA VAL A 290 -24.77 -6.61 4.64
C VAL A 290 -23.47 -7.28 4.22
N LEU A 291 -22.76 -6.65 3.28
CA LEU A 291 -21.37 -6.92 3.01
C LEU A 291 -20.64 -5.59 2.97
N ALA A 292 -19.80 -5.36 3.97
CA ALA A 292 -19.01 -4.16 4.15
C ALA A 292 -17.55 -4.51 4.43
N HIS A 293 -16.65 -3.59 4.14
CA HIS A 293 -15.20 -3.80 4.26
C HIS A 293 -14.52 -2.64 4.97
N VAL A 294 -13.74 -2.96 6.00
CA VAL A 294 -13.00 -1.99 6.82
C VAL A 294 -11.67 -1.69 6.15
N PHE A 295 -11.51 -0.47 5.66
CA PHE A 295 -10.31 -0.05 4.94
C PHE A 295 -9.46 0.96 5.71
N LYS A 296 -9.93 1.45 6.86
CA LYS A 296 -9.17 2.38 7.69
C LYS A 296 -9.56 2.27 9.16
N ILE A 297 -8.55 2.25 10.04
CA ILE A 297 -8.71 2.35 11.49
C ILE A 297 -8.17 3.70 11.95
N VAL A 298 -8.86 4.32 12.92
CA VAL A 298 -8.43 5.56 13.56
C VAL A 298 -8.53 5.41 15.07
N MET A 299 -7.46 5.69 15.80
CA MET A 299 -7.46 5.75 17.27
C MET A 299 -7.61 7.21 17.72
N ASP A 300 -8.86 7.63 17.93
CA ASP A 300 -9.13 8.97 18.44
C ASP A 300 -8.96 9.01 19.98
N PRO A 301 -8.25 10.01 20.55
CA PRO A 301 -8.04 10.11 22.00
C PRO A 301 -9.33 10.25 22.84
N TYR A 302 -10.41 10.74 22.25
CA TYR A 302 -11.67 11.03 22.95
C TYR A 302 -12.76 10.01 22.66
N ILE A 303 -12.84 9.54 21.42
CA ILE A 303 -13.89 8.63 20.93
C ILE A 303 -13.42 7.16 21.02
N GLY A 304 -12.12 6.93 21.04
CA GLY A 304 -11.51 5.60 21.03
C GLY A 304 -11.32 5.07 19.62
N LYS A 305 -11.30 3.74 19.49
CA LYS A 305 -11.14 3.05 18.21
C LYS A 305 -12.35 3.28 17.31
N MET A 306 -12.09 3.81 16.12
CA MET A 306 -13.06 4.02 15.07
C MET A 306 -12.65 3.22 13.84
N ALA A 307 -13.57 2.40 13.34
CA ALA A 307 -13.39 1.64 12.11
C ALA A 307 -14.18 2.30 10.99
N VAL A 308 -13.49 2.68 9.91
CA VAL A 308 -14.06 3.28 8.72
C VAL A 308 -14.19 2.20 7.65
N PHE A 309 -15.39 2.07 7.08
CA PHE A 309 -15.72 0.98 6.18
C PHE A 309 -16.58 1.43 5.01
N ARG A 310 -16.50 0.66 3.93
CA ARG A 310 -17.32 0.79 2.73
C ARG A 310 -18.44 -0.24 2.77
N ILE A 311 -19.68 0.18 2.52
CA ILE A 311 -20.82 -0.74 2.34
C ILE A 311 -20.90 -1.10 0.85
N HIS A 312 -20.74 -2.37 0.50
CA HIS A 312 -20.84 -2.86 -0.88
C HIS A 312 -22.21 -3.47 -1.19
N GLN A 313 -22.88 -4.04 -0.19
CA GLN A 313 -24.20 -4.66 -0.30
C GLN A 313 -24.95 -4.48 1.03
N GLY A 314 -26.28 -4.43 0.96
CA GLY A 314 -27.13 -4.33 2.13
C GLY A 314 -27.15 -2.94 2.76
N THR A 315 -27.89 -2.82 3.86
CA THR A 315 -28.06 -1.55 4.58
C THR A 315 -27.64 -1.71 6.04
N VAL A 316 -26.74 -0.85 6.50
CA VAL A 316 -26.36 -0.78 7.91
C VAL A 316 -27.20 0.30 8.57
N THR A 317 -27.89 -0.04 9.65
CA THR A 317 -28.65 0.90 10.48
C THR A 317 -27.99 1.05 11.83
N ARG A 318 -28.38 2.10 12.55
CA ARG A 318 -28.27 2.07 14.01
C ARG A 318 -28.97 0.79 14.51
N ASP A 319 -28.34 0.13 15.48
CA ASP A 319 -28.77 -1.13 16.08
C ASP A 319 -28.60 -2.40 15.23
N SER A 320 -28.06 -2.33 14.01
CA SER A 320 -27.65 -3.52 13.24
C SER A 320 -26.73 -4.43 14.07
N GLN A 321 -26.92 -5.74 13.94
CA GLN A 321 -26.02 -6.75 14.49
C GLN A 321 -25.13 -7.25 13.37
N LEU A 322 -23.83 -7.01 13.47
CA LEU A 322 -22.85 -7.37 12.46
C LEU A 322 -21.78 -8.29 13.06
N TYR A 323 -21.33 -9.25 12.27
CA TYR A 323 -20.17 -10.10 12.54
C TYR A 323 -18.92 -9.47 11.92
N ILE A 324 -17.75 -9.89 12.41
CA ILE A 324 -16.44 -9.43 11.97
C ILE A 324 -15.70 -10.65 11.42
N GLY A 325 -15.57 -10.74 10.10
CA GLY A 325 -15.02 -11.90 9.39
C GLY A 325 -15.56 -13.23 9.93
N ASN A 326 -14.68 -14.17 10.25
CA ASN A 326 -15.06 -15.47 10.82
C ASN A 326 -15.50 -15.44 12.30
N GLY A 327 -15.72 -14.26 12.87
CA GLY A 327 -16.13 -14.06 14.26
C GLY A 327 -17.49 -14.70 14.56
N ARG A 328 -17.61 -15.39 15.69
CA ARG A 328 -18.84 -16.09 16.09
C ARG A 328 -19.87 -15.23 16.80
N GLN A 329 -19.45 -14.08 17.34
CA GLN A 329 -20.30 -13.20 18.13
C GLN A 329 -20.51 -11.91 17.35
N PRO A 330 -21.76 -11.50 17.08
CA PRO A 330 -22.01 -10.23 16.44
C PRO A 330 -21.80 -9.10 17.44
N PHE A 331 -21.32 -7.95 16.98
CA PHE A 331 -21.36 -6.69 17.71
C PHE A 331 -22.57 -5.87 17.26
N LYS A 332 -23.03 -4.98 18.13
CA LYS A 332 -24.16 -4.09 17.85
C LYS A 332 -23.66 -2.72 17.42
N VAL A 333 -24.15 -2.22 16.28
CA VAL A 333 -23.86 -0.87 15.78
C VAL A 333 -24.57 0.17 16.65
N ALA A 334 -23.86 0.71 17.65
CA ALA A 334 -24.44 1.68 18.58
C ALA A 334 -24.61 3.08 17.97
N ARG A 335 -23.62 3.51 17.18
CA ARG A 335 -23.60 4.78 16.43
C ARG A 335 -22.99 4.52 15.06
N LEU A 336 -23.64 5.06 14.04
CA LEU A 336 -23.19 5.03 12.65
C LEU A 336 -22.87 6.46 12.25
N LEU A 337 -21.64 6.70 11.78
CA LEU A 337 -21.10 8.03 11.53
C LEU A 337 -20.81 8.23 10.05
N MET A 338 -21.16 9.39 9.50
CA MET A 338 -20.62 9.91 8.24
C MET A 338 -19.48 10.88 8.54
N LEU A 339 -18.39 10.77 7.78
CA LEU A 339 -17.15 11.52 8.00
C LEU A 339 -17.06 12.73 7.06
N GLN A 340 -16.53 13.83 7.59
CA GLN A 340 -16.17 15.04 6.85
C GLN A 340 -14.88 15.63 7.45
N GLY A 341 -13.73 15.11 7.03
CA GLY A 341 -12.45 15.40 7.65
C GLY A 341 -12.47 15.02 9.14
N LYS A 342 -12.25 16.00 10.02
CA LYS A 342 -12.33 15.83 11.48
C LYS A 342 -13.75 15.69 12.00
N GLU A 343 -14.73 16.27 11.30
CA GLU A 343 -16.12 16.28 11.74
C GLU A 343 -16.81 14.96 11.42
N HIS A 344 -17.71 14.55 12.29
CA HIS A 344 -18.51 13.35 12.10
C HIS A 344 -19.99 13.63 12.44
N THR A 345 -20.89 13.10 11.64
CA THR A 345 -22.34 13.26 11.83
C THR A 345 -23.00 11.90 12.04
N ASP A 346 -23.86 11.79 13.05
CA ASP A 346 -24.64 10.56 13.25
C ASP A 346 -25.68 10.40 12.15
N VAL A 347 -25.76 9.19 11.59
CA VAL A 347 -26.80 8.80 10.64
C VAL A 347 -27.58 7.59 11.13
N LEU A 348 -28.85 7.53 10.76
CA LEU A 348 -29.74 6.43 11.18
C LEU A 348 -29.52 5.15 10.35
N ARG A 349 -29.15 5.32 9.08
CA ARG A 349 -28.89 4.24 8.14
C ARG A 349 -27.94 4.70 7.03
N ALA A 350 -27.27 3.74 6.40
CA ALA A 350 -26.49 3.92 5.19
C ALA A 350 -26.58 2.66 4.33
N GLY A 351 -26.85 2.85 3.04
CA GLY A 351 -26.94 1.78 2.04
C GLY A 351 -25.63 1.53 1.28
N PRO A 352 -25.67 0.69 0.24
CA PRO A 352 -24.52 0.41 -0.61
C PRO A 352 -23.95 1.69 -1.21
N GLY A 353 -22.62 1.75 -1.32
CA GLY A 353 -21.93 2.92 -1.84
C GLY A 353 -21.50 3.94 -0.79
N ASN A 354 -22.01 3.84 0.44
CA ASN A 354 -21.64 4.79 1.49
C ASN A 354 -20.34 4.36 2.19
N ILE A 355 -19.52 5.37 2.52
CA ILE A 355 -18.38 5.23 3.43
C ILE A 355 -18.80 5.78 4.79
N CYS A 356 -18.75 4.91 5.80
CA CYS A 356 -19.22 5.19 7.14
C CYS A 356 -18.17 4.80 8.18
N ALA A 357 -18.42 5.17 9.44
CA ALA A 357 -17.62 4.70 10.56
C ALA A 357 -18.48 4.20 11.72
N VAL A 358 -17.93 3.23 12.45
CA VAL A 358 -18.47 2.74 13.73
C VAL A 358 -17.42 2.90 14.83
N THR A 359 -17.90 2.97 16.06
CA THR A 359 -17.08 3.10 17.28
C THR A 359 -17.48 2.02 18.28
N LYS A 360 -16.63 1.80 19.30
CA LYS A 360 -16.87 0.81 20.38
C LYS A 360 -16.94 -0.65 19.90
N ALA A 361 -16.16 -0.99 18.89
CA ALA A 361 -15.97 -2.36 18.42
C ALA A 361 -14.47 -2.65 18.42
N ASP A 362 -13.96 -3.08 19.58
CA ASP A 362 -12.52 -3.18 19.82
C ASP A 362 -11.85 -4.27 18.97
N ASP A 363 -12.60 -5.32 18.62
CA ASP A 363 -12.10 -6.46 17.84
C ASP A 363 -11.97 -6.16 16.34
N ILE A 364 -12.62 -5.10 15.81
CA ILE A 364 -12.57 -4.77 14.37
C ILE A 364 -11.17 -4.33 13.98
N SER A 365 -10.56 -4.96 13.00
CA SER A 365 -9.24 -4.66 12.48
C SER A 365 -9.30 -4.14 11.04
N PHE A 366 -8.16 -3.64 10.57
CA PHE A 366 -7.98 -3.31 9.16
C PHE A 366 -8.23 -4.55 8.30
N ASP A 367 -8.87 -4.36 7.14
CA ASP A 367 -9.22 -5.38 6.14
C ASP A 367 -10.37 -6.33 6.53
N ASP A 368 -10.95 -6.18 7.73
CA ASP A 368 -12.07 -7.02 8.15
C ASP A 368 -13.32 -6.80 7.28
N VAL A 369 -13.99 -7.91 6.97
CA VAL A 369 -15.32 -7.91 6.34
C VAL A 369 -16.40 -7.89 7.42
N LEU A 370 -17.33 -6.95 7.33
CA LEU A 370 -18.48 -6.85 8.21
C LEU A 370 -19.73 -7.37 7.49
N HIS A 371 -20.48 -8.24 8.13
CA HIS A 371 -21.66 -8.88 7.53
C HIS A 371 -22.73 -9.21 8.58
N ASP A 372 -23.99 -9.42 8.16
CA ASP A 372 -25.11 -9.74 9.06
C ASP A 372 -25.53 -11.23 9.03
N ALA A 373 -24.95 -12.02 8.12
CA ALA A 373 -25.27 -13.43 7.91
C ALA A 373 -24.09 -14.34 8.29
N PRO A 374 -24.20 -15.26 9.27
CA PRO A 374 -23.09 -16.12 9.70
C PRO A 374 -22.42 -16.94 8.58
N GLU A 375 -23.18 -17.31 7.56
CA GLU A 375 -22.69 -17.99 6.35
C GLU A 375 -21.68 -17.17 5.54
N ASP A 376 -21.66 -15.85 5.69
CA ASP A 376 -20.70 -14.95 5.03
C ASP A 376 -19.39 -14.78 5.82
N GLY A 377 -19.22 -15.48 6.95
CA GLY A 377 -18.03 -15.35 7.79
C GLY A 377 -16.71 -15.66 7.10
N ASN A 378 -16.74 -16.50 6.06
CA ASN A 378 -15.56 -16.86 5.28
C ASN A 378 -15.39 -16.04 3.98
N VAL A 379 -16.00 -14.87 3.90
CA VAL A 379 -15.76 -13.93 2.80
C VAL A 379 -14.59 -13.00 3.17
N HIS A 380 -13.63 -12.89 2.26
CA HIS A 380 -12.43 -12.08 2.41
C HIS A 380 -12.26 -11.18 1.19
N LEU A 381 -11.67 -10.01 1.37
CA LEU A 381 -11.22 -9.18 0.26
C LEU A 381 -9.83 -9.68 -0.19
N THR A 382 -9.54 -9.67 -1.50
CA THR A 382 -8.18 -9.93 -1.99
C THR A 382 -7.17 -9.03 -1.27
N PRO A 383 -6.11 -9.58 -0.63
CA PRO A 383 -5.15 -8.82 0.16
C PRO A 383 -4.40 -7.75 -0.63
N LEU A 384 -4.08 -6.63 0.02
CA LEU A 384 -3.31 -5.52 -0.55
C LEU A 384 -1.82 -5.84 -0.56
N ASP A 385 -1.18 -5.61 -1.71
CA ASP A 385 0.28 -5.75 -1.86
C ASP A 385 0.96 -4.50 -1.29
N PHE A 386 1.06 -4.46 0.04
CA PHE A 386 1.68 -3.35 0.75
C PHE A 386 3.20 -3.34 0.55
N PRO A 387 3.83 -2.16 0.40
CA PRO A 387 5.28 -2.06 0.41
C PRO A 387 5.88 -2.66 1.68
N THR A 388 6.96 -3.43 1.53
CA THR A 388 7.62 -4.07 2.66
C THR A 388 8.34 -3.04 3.56
N PRO A 389 8.04 -2.99 4.88
CA PRO A 389 8.73 -2.10 5.81
C PRO A 389 10.14 -2.59 6.14
N ILE A 390 11.15 -1.89 5.62
CA ILE A 390 12.57 -2.30 5.71
C ILE A 390 13.40 -1.40 6.62
N TYR A 391 12.96 -0.17 6.88
CA TYR A 391 13.66 0.77 7.75
C TYR A 391 13.20 0.54 9.18
N GLY A 392 14.09 0.09 10.07
CA GLY A 392 13.72 -0.33 11.43
C GLY A 392 14.50 0.39 12.51
N LEU A 393 13.88 0.71 13.64
CA LEU A 393 14.53 1.27 14.84
C LEU A 393 14.27 0.37 16.04
N ALA A 394 15.31 0.10 16.83
CA ALA A 394 15.14 -0.49 18.15
C ALA A 394 14.65 0.59 19.12
N ILE A 395 13.58 0.30 19.86
CA ILE A 395 12.88 1.26 20.71
C ILE A 395 12.73 0.71 22.13
N GLU A 396 12.95 1.58 23.11
CA GLU A 396 12.76 1.29 24.54
C GLU A 396 12.16 2.49 25.26
N PRO A 397 11.39 2.28 26.34
CA PRO A 397 10.86 3.40 27.10
C PRO A 397 12.00 4.13 27.81
N ALA A 398 11.98 5.47 27.80
CA ALA A 398 12.99 6.26 28.51
C ALA A 398 12.95 6.08 30.04
N ARG A 399 11.80 5.63 30.56
CA ARG A 399 11.58 5.34 31.99
C ARG A 399 11.22 3.87 32.17
N ARG A 400 11.94 3.20 33.07
CA ARG A 400 11.63 1.82 33.51
C ARG A 400 10.22 1.75 34.07
N GLY A 401 9.48 0.68 33.75
CA GLY A 401 8.09 0.46 34.16
C GLY A 401 7.04 0.88 33.12
N ASN A 402 7.45 1.52 32.02
CA ASN A 402 6.56 1.90 30.92
C ASN A 402 6.54 0.89 29.76
N GLU A 403 7.17 -0.28 29.90
CA GLU A 403 7.33 -1.26 28.83
C GLU A 403 5.98 -1.77 28.32
N GLN A 404 5.06 -2.11 29.22
CA GLN A 404 3.71 -2.55 28.85
C GLN A 404 2.93 -1.44 28.13
N ARG A 405 3.02 -0.20 28.62
CA ARG A 405 2.35 0.94 27.99
C ARG A 405 2.91 1.25 26.60
N LEU A 406 4.23 1.15 26.43
CA LEU A 406 4.86 1.27 25.11
C LEU A 406 4.31 0.22 24.15
N TRP A 407 4.27 -1.04 24.58
CA TRP A 407 3.71 -2.13 23.78
C TRP A 407 2.26 -1.87 23.36
N GLU A 408 1.39 -1.49 24.31
CA GLU A 408 -0.01 -1.18 24.04
C GLU A 408 -0.19 -0.02 23.04
N VAL A 409 0.63 1.04 23.15
CA VAL A 409 0.55 2.19 22.22
C VAL A 409 1.10 1.83 20.85
N LEU A 410 2.21 1.09 20.78
CA LEU A 410 2.76 0.64 19.50
C LEU A 410 1.72 -0.22 18.76
N GLN A 411 1.06 -1.16 19.44
CA GLN A 411 0.00 -1.97 18.83
C GLN A 411 -1.16 -1.12 18.29
N LYS A 412 -1.52 -0.02 18.96
CA LYS A 412 -2.52 0.93 18.45
C LYS A 412 -2.07 1.63 17.18
N LEU A 413 -0.80 2.06 17.13
CA LEU A 413 -0.23 2.70 15.94
C LEU A 413 -0.12 1.71 14.76
N ALA A 414 0.29 0.47 15.02
CA ALA A 414 0.35 -0.58 14.00
C ALA A 414 -1.05 -0.99 13.49
N ALA A 415 -2.10 -0.85 14.30
CA ALA A 415 -3.46 -1.08 13.86
C ALA A 415 -3.99 0.03 12.91
N GLU A 416 -3.43 1.24 12.97
CA GLU A 416 -3.78 2.33 12.04
C GLU A 416 -3.04 2.24 10.71
N ASP A 417 -1.79 1.79 10.72
CA ASP A 417 -0.92 1.76 9.54
C ASP A 417 -0.43 0.31 9.26
N PRO A 418 -0.94 -0.34 8.19
CA PRO A 418 -0.52 -1.69 7.79
C PRO A 418 0.99 -1.82 7.48
N CYS A 419 1.67 -0.72 7.19
CA CYS A 419 3.10 -0.68 6.90
C CYS A 419 3.97 -0.37 8.15
N LEU A 420 3.38 -0.29 9.34
CA LEU A 420 4.12 -0.15 10.60
C LEU A 420 4.17 -1.51 11.34
N VAL A 421 5.30 -2.20 11.24
CA VAL A 421 5.46 -3.55 11.78
C VAL A 421 6.29 -3.54 13.05
N ILE A 422 5.77 -4.14 14.12
CA ILE A 422 6.47 -4.31 15.39
C ILE A 422 6.96 -5.75 15.47
N GLY A 423 8.23 -5.92 15.81
CA GLY A 423 8.82 -7.24 15.99
C GLY A 423 9.77 -7.30 17.19
N HIS A 424 10.03 -8.53 17.64
CA HIS A 424 11.04 -8.83 18.63
C HIS A 424 12.04 -9.80 17.99
N PRO A 425 13.14 -9.31 17.41
CA PRO A 425 14.13 -10.18 16.79
C PRO A 425 14.66 -11.21 17.80
N VAL A 426 14.75 -12.46 17.37
CA VAL A 426 15.25 -13.57 18.20
C VAL A 426 16.71 -13.27 18.58
N GLY A 427 17.02 -13.32 19.87
CA GLY A 427 18.38 -13.16 20.38
C GLY A 427 18.75 -11.75 20.86
N THR A 428 18.09 -10.67 20.39
CA THR A 428 18.40 -9.31 20.88
C THR A 428 17.54 -8.88 22.07
N ASN A 429 16.41 -9.54 22.35
CA ASN A 429 15.43 -9.13 23.37
C ASN A 429 15.01 -7.65 23.25
N GLU A 430 15.13 -7.07 22.05
CA GLU A 430 14.79 -5.69 21.76
C GLU A 430 13.42 -5.62 21.08
N THR A 431 12.70 -4.53 21.29
CA THR A 431 11.52 -4.18 20.48
C THR A 431 12.01 -3.41 19.27
N VAL A 432 11.72 -3.89 18.07
CA VAL A 432 12.08 -3.23 16.81
C VAL A 432 10.81 -2.83 16.08
N VAL A 433 10.71 -1.56 15.73
CA VAL A 433 9.61 -1.03 14.91
C VAL A 433 10.15 -0.77 13.51
N ARG A 434 9.46 -1.26 12.48
CA ARG A 434 9.81 -1.10 11.08
C ARG A 434 8.75 -0.30 10.35
N GLY A 435 9.19 0.65 9.54
CA GLY A 435 8.37 1.47 8.65
C GLY A 435 8.94 1.50 7.24
N LEU A 436 8.29 2.25 6.35
CA LEU A 436 8.71 2.36 4.95
C LEU A 436 9.97 3.21 4.75
N GLY A 437 10.23 4.14 5.67
CA GLY A 437 11.37 5.03 5.61
C GLY A 437 11.59 5.79 6.91
N GLU A 438 12.60 6.67 6.91
CA GLU A 438 12.99 7.45 8.08
C GLU A 438 11.88 8.44 8.50
N LEU A 439 11.19 9.07 7.54
CA LEU A 439 10.14 10.04 7.83
C LEU A 439 8.93 9.36 8.48
N HIS A 440 8.58 8.15 8.02
CA HIS A 440 7.53 7.33 8.64
C HIS A 440 7.83 7.11 10.13
N LEU A 441 9.01 6.56 10.47
CA LEU A 441 9.33 6.27 11.87
C LEU A 441 9.49 7.53 12.72
N ARG A 442 10.00 8.63 12.15
CA ARG A 442 10.06 9.92 12.86
C ARG A 442 8.67 10.40 13.28
N PHE A 443 7.70 10.31 12.38
CA PHE A 443 6.30 10.66 12.69
C PHE A 443 5.71 9.77 13.79
N MET A 444 5.97 8.47 13.73
CA MET A 444 5.55 7.52 14.78
C MET A 444 6.11 7.93 16.15
N LEU A 445 7.40 8.26 16.24
CA LEU A 445 8.06 8.73 17.47
C LEU A 445 7.47 10.06 17.99
N GLU A 446 7.15 10.98 17.08
CA GLU A 446 6.47 12.22 17.45
C GLU A 446 5.06 11.98 17.98
N ARG A 447 4.28 11.07 17.38
CA ARG A 447 2.98 10.68 17.94
C ARG A 447 3.11 10.07 19.34
N LEU A 448 4.10 9.21 19.58
CA LEU A 448 4.36 8.68 20.92
C LEU A 448 4.57 9.81 21.95
N THR A 449 5.35 10.82 21.58
CA THR A 449 5.69 11.94 22.47
C THR A 449 4.51 12.92 22.61
N ASP A 450 3.93 13.38 21.51
CA ASP A 450 2.97 14.48 21.49
C ASP A 450 1.55 14.03 21.82
N GLN A 451 1.10 12.89 21.30
CA GLN A 451 -0.25 12.37 21.52
C GLN A 451 -0.31 11.49 22.76
N TYR A 452 0.62 10.54 22.90
CA TYR A 452 0.60 9.54 23.97
C TYR A 452 1.43 9.92 25.19
N LYS A 453 2.19 11.02 25.16
CA LYS A 453 3.04 11.50 26.27
C LYS A 453 4.00 10.41 26.77
N LEU A 454 4.62 9.71 25.83
CA LEU A 454 5.53 8.59 26.08
C LEU A 454 6.91 8.89 25.48
N ASP A 455 7.87 9.21 26.34
CA ASP A 455 9.26 9.40 25.94
C ASP A 455 9.94 8.05 25.71
N VAL A 456 10.66 7.93 24.59
CA VAL A 456 11.35 6.72 24.17
C VAL A 456 12.80 7.02 23.81
N VAL A 457 13.65 6.01 23.94
CA VAL A 457 15.03 6.04 23.47
C VAL A 457 15.12 5.10 22.27
N THR A 458 15.77 5.56 21.20
CA THR A 458 15.96 4.79 19.97
C THR A 458 17.43 4.46 19.77
N ARG A 459 17.71 3.28 19.23
CA ARG A 459 19.04 2.85 18.80
C ARG A 459 19.13 2.84 17.26
N PRO A 460 20.35 2.86 16.69
CA PRO A 460 20.56 2.92 15.24
C PRO A 460 19.74 1.88 14.47
N PRO A 461 19.41 2.17 13.20
CA PRO A 461 18.48 1.35 12.48
C PRO A 461 18.99 -0.07 12.30
N THR A 462 18.13 -1.04 12.62
CA THR A 462 18.43 -2.46 12.43
C THR A 462 18.06 -2.85 11.00
N ILE A 463 19.07 -3.07 10.18
CA ILE A 463 18.88 -3.54 8.80
C ILE A 463 18.28 -4.95 8.85
N ALA A 464 17.23 -5.17 8.06
CA ALA A 464 16.54 -6.45 7.97
C ALA A 464 17.34 -7.46 7.11
N TRP A 465 18.55 -7.83 7.54
CA TRP A 465 19.36 -8.87 6.91
C TRP A 465 18.59 -10.19 6.83
N ARG A 466 18.98 -11.02 5.87
CA ARG A 466 18.43 -12.37 5.66
C ARG A 466 19.55 -13.37 5.45
N GLU A 467 19.23 -14.64 5.57
CA GLU A 467 20.12 -15.75 5.21
C GLU A 467 19.50 -16.60 4.10
N THR A 468 20.34 -17.29 3.34
CA THR A 468 19.91 -18.21 2.28
C THR A 468 21.05 -19.17 1.95
N ILE A 469 20.84 -20.08 1.00
CA ILE A 469 21.84 -21.04 0.53
C ILE A 469 22.17 -20.82 -0.95
N GLY A 470 23.40 -21.15 -1.35
CA GLY A 470 23.87 -21.04 -2.74
C GLY A 470 23.77 -22.34 -3.55
N GLY A 471 23.67 -23.49 -2.88
CA GLY A 471 23.69 -24.80 -3.53
C GLY A 471 22.83 -25.84 -2.83
N LYS A 472 22.76 -27.04 -3.41
CA LYS A 472 22.05 -28.17 -2.80
C LYS A 472 22.94 -28.90 -1.80
N ALA A 473 22.37 -29.36 -0.70
CA ALA A 473 23.07 -30.22 0.25
C ALA A 473 22.12 -31.18 0.97
N GLU A 474 22.69 -32.24 1.53
CA GLU A 474 21.99 -33.17 2.41
C GLU A 474 22.45 -32.98 3.86
N GLY A 475 21.50 -33.08 4.78
CA GLY A 475 21.75 -33.03 6.20
C GLY A 475 21.11 -34.19 6.92
N HIS A 476 21.78 -34.63 7.98
CA HIS A 476 21.29 -35.74 8.79
C HIS A 476 21.54 -35.48 10.27
N TYR A 477 20.60 -35.87 11.11
CA TYR A 477 20.84 -35.89 12.55
C TYR A 477 20.07 -37.00 13.23
N ARG A 478 20.75 -37.67 14.15
CA ARG A 478 20.18 -38.70 15.03
C ARG A 478 20.19 -38.21 16.47
N HIS A 479 19.01 -37.86 16.98
CA HIS A 479 18.80 -37.53 18.38
C HIS A 479 18.54 -38.81 19.19
N LYS A 480 19.42 -39.12 20.15
CA LYS A 480 19.24 -40.22 21.10
C LYS A 480 19.60 -39.72 22.51
N LYS A 481 18.63 -39.67 23.42
CA LYS A 481 18.85 -39.33 24.83
C LYS A 481 18.29 -40.44 25.72
N GLN A 482 19.17 -41.06 26.50
CA GLN A 482 18.84 -42.03 27.54
C GLN A 482 19.42 -41.49 28.86
N THR A 483 18.68 -40.61 29.52
CA THR A 483 18.90 -40.23 30.93
C THR A 483 17.71 -40.76 31.72
N GLY A 484 17.89 -41.13 33.00
CA GLY A 484 17.00 -41.97 33.82
C GLY A 484 15.48 -41.70 33.93
N GLY A 485 14.90 -40.82 33.10
CA GLY A 485 13.49 -40.75 32.77
C GLY A 485 13.16 -41.35 31.39
N ALA A 486 12.03 -40.94 30.80
CA ALA A 486 11.55 -41.49 29.54
C ALA A 486 12.47 -41.13 28.35
N GLY A 487 12.87 -42.14 27.57
CA GLY A 487 13.80 -42.01 26.44
C GLY A 487 13.32 -41.05 25.35
N GLN A 488 14.28 -40.55 24.56
CA GLN A 488 14.03 -39.73 23.37
C GLN A 488 14.81 -40.30 22.18
N PHE A 489 14.12 -40.53 21.07
CA PHE A 489 14.70 -41.00 19.82
C PHE A 489 14.03 -40.34 18.61
N GLY A 490 14.84 -39.81 17.70
CA GLY A 490 14.41 -39.35 16.39
C GLY A 490 15.59 -39.20 15.45
N GLU A 491 15.46 -39.69 14.22
CA GLU A 491 16.47 -39.54 13.18
C GLU A 491 15.80 -38.92 11.95
N VAL A 492 16.36 -37.86 11.42
CA VAL A 492 15.83 -37.11 10.28
C VAL A 492 16.94 -36.99 9.23
N MET A 493 16.59 -37.30 7.98
CA MET A 493 17.41 -37.08 6.80
C MET A 493 16.64 -36.17 5.85
N LEU A 494 17.28 -35.07 5.45
CA LEU A 494 16.67 -34.06 4.60
C LEU A 494 17.67 -33.55 3.58
N ARG A 495 17.14 -32.95 2.52
CA ARG A 495 17.90 -32.21 1.53
C ARG A 495 17.39 -30.79 1.44
N VAL A 496 18.28 -29.87 1.15
CA VAL A 496 17.98 -28.45 0.95
C VAL A 496 18.36 -28.04 -0.46
N GLU A 497 17.56 -27.18 -1.07
CA GLU A 497 17.88 -26.54 -2.34
C GLU A 497 17.42 -25.08 -2.36
N PRO A 498 18.19 -24.18 -3.02
CA PRO A 498 17.79 -22.78 -3.13
C PRO A 498 16.55 -22.64 -4.01
N LEU A 499 15.68 -21.72 -3.63
CA LEU A 499 14.58 -21.23 -4.45
C LEU A 499 14.97 -19.92 -5.15
N PRO A 500 14.26 -19.53 -6.21
CA PRO A 500 14.29 -18.16 -6.71
C PRO A 500 14.10 -17.13 -5.59
N ARG A 501 14.71 -15.95 -5.77
CA ARG A 501 14.59 -14.84 -4.82
C ARG A 501 13.14 -14.40 -4.69
N GLY A 502 12.61 -14.39 -3.47
CA GLY A 502 11.23 -13.99 -3.17
C GLY A 502 10.26 -15.15 -2.99
N ASP A 503 10.67 -16.39 -3.29
CA ASP A 503 9.80 -17.57 -3.15
C ASP A 503 9.65 -18.04 -1.69
N GLY A 504 10.49 -17.53 -0.78
CA GLY A 504 10.32 -17.79 0.66
C GLY A 504 10.75 -19.20 1.08
N PHE A 505 9.94 -19.87 1.89
CA PHE A 505 10.26 -21.18 2.47
C PHE A 505 9.24 -22.23 1.99
N GLU A 506 9.75 -23.37 1.52
CA GLU A 506 8.91 -24.50 1.09
C GLU A 506 9.30 -25.78 1.83
N PHE A 507 8.35 -26.38 2.53
CA PHE A 507 8.51 -27.68 3.17
C PHE A 507 7.87 -28.78 2.32
N VAL A 508 8.62 -29.85 2.05
CA VAL A 508 8.16 -31.00 1.26
C VAL A 508 8.35 -32.29 2.06
N ASP A 509 7.24 -32.97 2.37
CA ASP A 509 7.25 -34.33 2.89
C ASP A 509 7.36 -35.34 1.74
N ALA A 510 8.51 -36.01 1.65
CA ALA A 510 8.78 -37.09 0.71
C ALA A 510 9.07 -38.43 1.41
N VAL A 511 8.70 -38.57 2.69
CA VAL A 511 8.97 -39.77 3.49
C VAL A 511 8.16 -40.94 2.97
N LYS A 512 8.82 -42.08 2.73
CA LYS A 512 8.19 -43.33 2.25
C LYS A 512 8.24 -44.42 3.30
N GLY A 513 7.25 -45.32 3.28
CA GLY A 513 7.26 -46.54 4.09
C GLY A 513 7.14 -46.35 5.61
N GLY A 514 6.73 -45.16 6.07
CA GLY A 514 6.52 -44.87 7.49
C GLY A 514 7.80 -44.77 8.32
N ALA A 515 8.96 -44.51 7.69
CA ALA A 515 10.26 -44.35 8.35
C ALA A 515 10.20 -43.29 9.48
N ILE A 516 9.48 -42.19 9.20
CA ILE A 516 8.96 -41.25 10.18
C ILE A 516 7.42 -41.37 10.16
N PRO A 517 6.77 -41.68 11.30
CA PRO A 517 5.32 -41.64 11.41
C PRO A 517 4.76 -40.26 11.04
N THR A 518 3.69 -40.19 10.23
CA THR A 518 3.09 -38.94 9.73
C THR A 518 2.76 -37.94 10.85
N GLN A 519 2.36 -38.44 12.04
CA GLN A 519 2.10 -37.62 13.22
C GLN A 519 3.31 -36.79 13.72
N PHE A 520 4.54 -37.18 13.36
CA PHE A 520 5.77 -36.49 13.76
C PHE A 520 6.34 -35.58 12.66
N ILE A 521 5.79 -35.59 11.45
CA ILE A 521 6.22 -34.69 10.37
C ILE A 521 6.05 -33.21 10.76
N PRO A 522 4.91 -32.77 11.34
CA PRO A 522 4.77 -31.39 11.82
C PRO A 522 5.82 -31.01 12.89
N ALA A 523 6.31 -31.98 13.67
CA ALA A 523 7.36 -31.75 14.65
C ALA A 523 8.73 -31.49 13.98
N VAL A 524 9.03 -32.22 12.90
CA VAL A 524 10.24 -32.01 12.09
C VAL A 524 10.19 -30.63 11.44
N GLU A 525 9.07 -30.29 10.81
CA GLU A 525 8.83 -28.97 10.20
C GLU A 525 8.99 -27.84 11.22
N LYS A 526 8.37 -27.97 12.41
CA LYS A 526 8.55 -27.02 13.51
C LYS A 526 10.03 -26.84 13.92
N GLY A 527 10.81 -27.91 13.90
CA GLY A 527 12.26 -27.85 14.16
C GLY A 527 13.03 -27.11 13.07
N ILE A 528 12.63 -27.28 11.81
CA ILE A 528 13.18 -26.55 10.65
C ILE A 528 12.79 -25.07 10.74
N GLN A 529 11.53 -24.76 11.02
CA GLN A 529 11.02 -23.38 11.13
C GLN A 529 11.79 -22.58 12.18
N GLN A 530 12.15 -23.18 13.32
CA GLN A 530 12.99 -22.52 14.34
C GLN A 530 14.34 -22.04 13.79
N VAL A 531 14.95 -22.79 12.87
CA VAL A 531 16.20 -22.38 12.22
C VAL A 531 15.93 -21.39 11.10
N ILE A 532 14.81 -21.51 10.38
CA ILE A 532 14.39 -20.51 9.40
C ILE A 532 14.23 -19.15 10.08
N ASP A 533 13.68 -19.09 11.29
CA ASP A 533 13.47 -17.82 11.99
C ASP A 533 14.78 -17.22 12.52
N SER A 534 15.78 -18.06 12.84
CA SER A 534 17.00 -17.62 13.51
C SER A 534 18.26 -17.63 12.65
N GLY A 535 18.35 -18.37 11.56
CA GLY A 535 19.56 -18.51 10.73
C GLY A 535 20.76 -19.18 11.42
N PRO A 536 21.46 -20.13 10.79
CA PRO A 536 22.64 -20.76 11.40
C PRO A 536 23.97 -20.00 11.16
N LEU A 537 24.03 -19.04 10.24
CA LEU A 537 25.28 -18.38 9.85
C LEU A 537 25.56 -17.12 10.68
N ALA A 538 24.61 -16.20 10.73
CA ALA A 538 24.74 -14.87 11.33
C ALA A 538 23.55 -14.48 12.21
N GLY A 539 22.60 -15.39 12.45
CA GLY A 539 21.48 -15.13 13.34
C GLY A 539 20.30 -14.42 12.69
N PHE A 540 20.18 -14.46 11.35
CA PHE A 540 19.11 -13.77 10.62
C PHE A 540 18.10 -14.73 10.00
N PRO A 541 16.82 -14.33 9.87
CA PRO A 541 15.81 -15.15 9.23
C PRO A 541 16.24 -15.61 7.83
N MET A 542 16.11 -16.91 7.58
CA MET A 542 16.38 -17.53 6.29
C MET A 542 15.21 -17.36 5.33
N GLN A 543 15.51 -17.26 4.04
CA GLN A 543 14.53 -17.25 2.96
C GLN A 543 15.09 -17.91 1.70
N ASP A 544 14.19 -18.16 0.75
CA ASP A 544 14.46 -18.75 -0.56
C ASP A 544 15.07 -20.17 -0.44
N VAL A 545 14.47 -21.01 0.40
CA VAL A 545 14.94 -22.38 0.67
C VAL A 545 13.79 -23.39 0.62
N ARG A 546 13.97 -24.44 -0.18
CA ARG A 546 13.15 -25.65 -0.11
C ARG A 546 13.82 -26.71 0.74
N VAL A 547 13.06 -27.31 1.64
CA VAL A 547 13.50 -28.43 2.47
C VAL A 547 12.65 -29.66 2.17
N THR A 548 13.29 -30.71 1.66
CA THR A 548 12.62 -32.01 1.46
C THR A 548 13.08 -33.00 2.50
N VAL A 549 12.17 -33.46 3.35
CA VAL A 549 12.43 -34.59 4.26
C VAL A 549 12.11 -35.86 3.49
N TYR A 550 13.11 -36.73 3.29
CA TYR A 550 12.96 -37.92 2.45
C TYR A 550 13.10 -39.24 3.21
N ASP A 551 13.76 -39.23 4.38
CA ASP A 551 13.96 -40.43 5.19
C ASP A 551 14.18 -40.08 6.67
N GLY A 552 14.17 -41.10 7.53
CA GLY A 552 14.42 -40.97 8.96
C GLY A 552 14.24 -42.28 9.69
N LYS A 553 14.31 -42.24 11.02
CA LYS A 553 14.01 -43.42 11.85
C LYS A 553 13.24 -43.01 13.10
N SER A 554 12.33 -43.88 13.49
CA SER A 554 11.59 -43.81 14.75
C SER A 554 11.87 -45.05 15.61
N HIS A 555 11.56 -44.94 16.91
CA HIS A 555 11.59 -46.03 17.87
C HIS A 555 10.22 -46.13 18.53
N PRO A 556 9.61 -47.34 18.62
CA PRO A 556 8.23 -47.49 19.08
C PRO A 556 7.92 -46.88 20.45
N VAL A 557 8.91 -46.84 21.35
CA VAL A 557 8.73 -46.40 22.75
C VAL A 557 9.40 -45.05 23.03
N ASP A 558 10.50 -44.75 22.34
CA ASP A 558 11.34 -43.60 22.68
C ASP A 558 11.10 -42.41 21.74
N SER A 559 10.36 -42.59 20.65
CA SER A 559 10.03 -41.49 19.74
C SER A 559 8.97 -40.56 20.30
N LYS A 560 9.34 -39.28 20.40
CA LYS A 560 8.50 -38.21 20.91
C LYS A 560 8.63 -36.99 20.00
N GLU A 561 7.62 -36.13 20.02
CA GLU A 561 7.58 -34.88 19.25
C GLU A 561 8.88 -34.05 19.46
N VAL A 562 9.27 -33.83 20.71
CA VAL A 562 10.49 -33.06 21.07
C VAL A 562 11.77 -33.63 20.46
N ALA A 563 11.84 -34.96 20.28
CA ALA A 563 13.00 -35.61 19.67
C ALA A 563 13.08 -35.28 18.17
N PHE A 564 11.93 -35.27 17.47
CA PHE A 564 11.84 -34.92 16.05
C PHE A 564 11.98 -33.42 15.78
N VAL A 565 11.53 -32.55 16.69
CA VAL A 565 11.87 -31.10 16.65
C VAL A 565 13.38 -30.91 16.71
N THR A 566 14.05 -31.56 17.68
CA THR A 566 15.50 -31.45 17.83
C THR A 566 16.25 -32.04 16.63
N ALA A 567 15.77 -33.18 16.11
CA ALA A 567 16.38 -33.85 14.97
C ALA A 567 16.21 -33.06 13.67
N GLY A 568 15.02 -32.55 13.38
CA GLY A 568 14.76 -31.68 12.23
C GLY A 568 15.62 -30.43 12.26
N ARG A 569 15.66 -29.75 13.42
CA ARG A 569 16.50 -28.56 13.63
C ARG A 569 17.97 -28.81 13.31
N LYS A 570 18.56 -29.86 13.90
CA LYS A 570 20.00 -30.14 13.72
C LYS A 570 20.33 -30.72 12.35
N ALA A 571 19.45 -31.53 11.77
CA ALA A 571 19.62 -32.02 10.40
C ALA A 571 19.60 -30.87 9.39
N PHE A 572 18.74 -29.87 9.61
CA PHE A 572 18.65 -28.71 8.75
C PHE A 572 19.87 -27.78 8.88
N ILE A 573 20.36 -27.52 10.11
CA ILE A 573 21.62 -26.79 10.32
C ILE A 573 22.79 -27.50 9.60
N ASP A 574 22.89 -28.84 9.73
CA ASP A 574 23.92 -29.63 9.04
C ASP A 574 23.84 -29.51 7.51
N ALA A 575 22.63 -29.49 6.93
CA ALA A 575 22.44 -29.29 5.50
C ALA A 575 22.82 -27.87 5.07
N VAL A 576 22.32 -26.85 5.76
CA VAL A 576 22.54 -25.43 5.41
C VAL A 576 24.03 -25.08 5.43
N LEU A 577 24.77 -25.54 6.44
CA LEU A 577 26.22 -25.28 6.55
C LEU A 577 27.03 -25.91 5.41
N LYS A 578 26.51 -26.94 4.74
CA LYS A 578 27.11 -27.58 3.56
C LYS A 578 26.63 -26.97 2.25
N ALA A 579 25.56 -26.17 2.27
CA ALA A 579 24.85 -25.64 1.11
C ALA A 579 25.35 -24.25 0.65
N GLN A 580 26.58 -23.86 1.02
CA GLN A 580 27.14 -22.53 0.77
C GLN A 580 26.23 -21.41 1.32
N PRO A 581 26.07 -21.32 2.66
CA PRO A 581 25.19 -20.33 3.26
C PRO A 581 25.74 -18.92 3.04
N MET A 582 24.84 -17.97 2.80
CA MET A 582 25.18 -16.56 2.57
C MET A 582 24.21 -15.63 3.27
N VAL A 583 24.72 -14.45 3.65
CA VAL A 583 23.90 -13.37 4.19
C VAL A 583 23.47 -12.46 3.04
N LEU A 584 22.21 -12.05 3.07
CA LEU A 584 21.63 -11.12 2.12
C LEU A 584 21.36 -9.76 2.76
N GLU A 585 21.50 -8.73 1.95
CA GLU A 585 21.16 -7.34 2.28
C GLU A 585 20.02 -6.81 1.41
N PRO A 586 19.14 -5.97 1.98
CA PRO A 586 18.10 -5.34 1.20
C PRO A 586 18.69 -4.25 0.29
N ILE A 587 18.44 -4.39 -1.01
CA ILE A 587 18.70 -3.37 -2.03
C ILE A 587 17.42 -2.57 -2.23
N VAL A 588 17.55 -1.25 -2.21
CA VAL A 588 16.41 -0.34 -2.40
C VAL A 588 16.51 0.39 -3.72
N ASP A 589 15.38 0.53 -4.40
CA ASP A 589 15.21 1.54 -5.45
C ASP A 589 15.14 2.91 -4.77
N ILE A 590 16.02 3.83 -5.16
CA ILE A 590 16.10 5.19 -4.63
C ILE A 590 15.83 6.21 -5.74
N GLU A 591 14.98 7.19 -5.44
CA GLU A 591 14.82 8.42 -6.24
C GLU A 591 15.19 9.62 -5.39
N VAL A 592 16.22 10.35 -5.80
CA VAL A 592 16.70 11.57 -5.14
C VAL A 592 16.32 12.78 -5.99
N MET A 593 15.50 13.69 -5.45
CA MET A 593 15.24 15.00 -6.05
C MET A 593 16.25 16.00 -5.52
N THR A 594 16.90 16.73 -6.41
CA THR A 594 17.97 17.69 -6.06
C THR A 594 18.00 18.82 -7.09
N PRO A 595 18.54 20.01 -6.77
CA PRO A 595 18.85 21.01 -7.79
C PRO A 595 19.83 20.46 -8.84
N GLU A 596 19.69 20.92 -10.07
CA GLU A 596 20.54 20.54 -11.22
C GLU A 596 22.03 20.76 -10.93
N THR A 597 22.36 21.83 -10.20
CA THR A 597 23.73 22.19 -9.82
C THR A 597 24.41 21.15 -8.93
N ALA A 598 23.65 20.39 -8.14
CA ALA A 598 24.17 19.39 -7.20
C ALA A 598 24.13 17.95 -7.77
N MET A 599 23.64 17.75 -8.99
CA MET A 599 23.45 16.42 -9.58
C MET A 599 24.74 15.58 -9.61
N GLY A 600 25.86 16.17 -10.04
CA GLY A 600 27.13 15.45 -10.16
C GLY A 600 27.64 14.93 -8.82
N ASP A 601 27.49 15.74 -7.76
CA ASP A 601 27.90 15.37 -6.40
C ASP A 601 27.00 14.26 -5.83
N ILE A 602 25.70 14.29 -6.11
CA ILE A 602 24.76 13.25 -5.70
C ILE A 602 25.06 11.91 -6.37
N ILE A 603 25.34 11.90 -7.68
CA ILE A 603 25.73 10.68 -8.41
C ILE A 603 27.04 10.12 -7.82
N GLY A 604 28.00 11.01 -7.53
CA GLY A 604 29.27 10.64 -6.88
C GLY A 604 29.06 10.04 -5.49
N ASP A 605 28.20 10.64 -4.66
CA ASP A 605 27.92 10.16 -3.31
C ASP A 605 27.22 8.79 -3.33
N LEU A 606 26.18 8.61 -4.16
CA LEU A 606 25.51 7.33 -4.33
C LEU A 606 26.47 6.25 -4.81
N SER A 607 27.31 6.55 -5.81
CA SER A 607 28.30 5.60 -6.32
C SER A 607 29.32 5.19 -5.26
N SER A 608 29.74 6.14 -4.41
CA SER A 608 30.65 5.85 -3.28
C SER A 608 30.04 4.92 -2.23
N ARG A 609 28.71 4.84 -2.19
CA ARG A 609 27.89 4.01 -1.29
C ARG A 609 27.42 2.70 -1.93
N ARG A 610 28.18 2.19 -2.91
CA ARG A 610 27.82 0.99 -3.70
C ARG A 610 26.50 1.13 -4.47
N GLY A 611 26.02 2.36 -4.63
CA GLY A 611 24.84 2.66 -5.42
C GLY A 611 25.11 2.54 -6.91
N GLN A 612 24.14 2.03 -7.65
CA GLN A 612 24.13 1.96 -9.11
C GLN A 612 23.08 2.94 -9.63
N VAL A 613 23.54 4.04 -10.24
CA VAL A 613 22.65 5.01 -10.87
C VAL A 613 22.24 4.48 -12.23
N HIS A 614 20.94 4.41 -12.49
CA HIS A 614 20.39 3.88 -13.75
C HIS A 614 19.68 4.94 -14.59
N GLY A 615 19.40 6.12 -14.06
CA GLY A 615 18.82 7.21 -14.84
C GLY A 615 18.82 8.56 -14.13
N THR A 616 18.74 9.62 -14.93
CA THR A 616 18.46 10.98 -14.48
C THR A 616 17.30 11.53 -15.30
N ARG A 617 16.41 12.29 -14.67
CA ARG A 617 15.32 13.00 -15.36
C ARG A 617 15.31 14.45 -14.92
N THR A 618 15.10 15.36 -15.87
CA THR A 618 14.89 16.77 -15.58
C THR A 618 13.46 16.98 -15.12
N VAL A 619 13.30 17.76 -14.07
CA VAL A 619 12.02 18.09 -13.45
C VAL A 619 11.86 19.61 -13.49
N GLY A 620 10.65 20.10 -13.73
CA GLY A 620 10.42 21.53 -14.00
C GLY A 620 11.00 22.47 -12.93
N GLY A 621 11.69 23.51 -13.39
CA GLY A 621 12.27 24.57 -12.55
C GLY A 621 13.60 24.21 -11.88
N HIS A 622 14.58 23.75 -12.66
CA HIS A 622 15.97 23.47 -12.29
C HIS A 622 16.16 22.35 -11.24
N ALA A 623 15.16 21.48 -11.08
CA ALA A 623 15.27 20.27 -10.29
C ALA A 623 15.62 19.08 -11.20
N MET A 624 16.36 18.14 -10.66
CA MET A 624 16.73 16.87 -11.29
C MET A 624 16.34 15.75 -10.34
N VAL A 625 15.87 14.64 -10.91
CA VAL A 625 15.71 13.39 -10.16
C VAL A 625 16.77 12.40 -10.62
N VAL A 626 17.52 11.86 -9.66
CA VAL A 626 18.53 10.81 -9.84
C VAL A 626 17.93 9.51 -9.33
N ALA A 627 17.82 8.52 -10.21
CA ALA A 627 17.25 7.21 -9.90
C ALA A 627 18.33 6.13 -9.91
N GLY A 628 18.30 5.23 -8.93
CA GLY A 628 19.26 4.14 -8.83
C GLY A 628 18.87 3.07 -7.84
N LYS A 629 19.78 2.11 -7.66
CA LYS A 629 19.69 1.07 -6.63
C LYS A 629 20.82 1.20 -5.64
N VAL A 630 20.55 1.07 -4.35
CA VAL A 630 21.58 1.20 -3.31
C VAL A 630 21.28 0.23 -2.16
N PRO A 631 22.30 -0.38 -1.53
CA PRO A 631 22.09 -1.16 -0.32
C PRO A 631 21.60 -0.27 0.82
N LEU A 632 20.52 -0.67 1.49
CA LEU A 632 19.91 0.12 2.58
C LEU A 632 20.92 0.46 3.69
N ALA A 633 21.86 -0.46 3.93
CA ALA A 633 22.92 -0.31 4.93
C ALA A 633 23.79 0.94 4.75
N GLU A 634 23.85 1.45 3.52
CA GLU A 634 24.68 2.59 3.14
C GLU A 634 23.91 3.92 3.24
N LEU A 635 22.60 3.89 3.52
CA LEU A 635 21.73 5.06 3.59
C LEU A 635 21.48 5.59 5.01
N ASN A 636 22.24 5.13 6.00
CA ASN A 636 22.14 5.67 7.35
C ASN A 636 22.41 7.18 7.36
N ASP A 637 21.48 7.94 7.96
CA ASP A 637 21.49 9.41 8.04
C ASP A 637 21.63 10.12 6.68
N TYR A 638 21.16 9.49 5.59
CA TYR A 638 21.35 9.99 4.23
C TYR A 638 20.68 11.35 4.00
N GLN A 639 19.53 11.63 4.64
CA GLN A 639 18.85 12.92 4.50
C GLN A 639 19.75 14.11 4.91
N SER A 640 20.50 13.96 6.00
CA SER A 640 21.41 15.00 6.50
C SER A 640 22.54 15.26 5.50
N ARG A 641 23.08 14.20 4.92
CA ARG A 641 24.12 14.26 3.88
C ARG A 641 23.59 14.89 2.59
N LEU A 642 22.41 14.47 2.16
CA LEU A 642 21.73 15.00 0.98
C LEU A 642 21.50 16.51 1.12
N ASN A 643 21.02 16.96 2.28
CA ASN A 643 20.86 18.39 2.56
C ASN A 643 22.19 19.15 2.53
N ALA A 644 23.29 18.57 3.00
CA ALA A 644 24.59 19.22 2.95
C ALA A 644 25.10 19.39 1.50
N ILE A 645 24.84 18.43 0.62
CA ILE A 645 25.24 18.48 -0.81
C ILE A 645 24.32 19.41 -1.59
N ALA A 646 22.99 19.28 -1.40
CA ALA A 646 21.98 19.98 -2.16
C ALA A 646 21.60 21.36 -1.59
N GLY A 647 22.36 21.89 -0.63
CA GLY A 647 22.08 23.19 0.00
C GLY A 647 20.73 23.25 0.73
N GLY A 648 20.27 22.12 1.27
CA GLY A 648 18.98 21.99 1.97
C GLY A 648 17.78 21.71 1.07
N HIS A 649 17.97 21.59 -0.25
CA HIS A 649 16.90 21.41 -1.23
C HIS A 649 16.83 19.99 -1.82
N GLY A 650 17.34 18.99 -1.09
CA GLY A 650 17.32 17.60 -1.53
C GLY A 650 16.34 16.74 -0.73
N ASN A 651 15.57 15.90 -1.41
CA ASN A 651 14.79 14.85 -0.76
C ASN A 651 15.01 13.52 -1.49
N TYR A 652 14.69 12.42 -0.83
CA TYR A 652 14.76 11.12 -1.47
C TYR A 652 13.61 10.22 -1.02
N SER A 653 13.34 9.21 -1.83
CA SER A 653 12.41 8.14 -1.53
C SER A 653 13.05 6.79 -1.79
N ILE A 654 12.65 5.78 -1.02
CA ILE A 654 13.14 4.42 -1.16
C ILE A 654 11.99 3.41 -1.21
N GLN A 655 12.22 2.27 -1.86
CA GLN A 655 11.42 1.06 -1.70
C GLN A 655 12.32 -0.16 -1.80
N LEU A 656 11.99 -1.23 -1.07
CA LEU A 656 12.63 -2.52 -1.27
C LEU A 656 12.52 -2.93 -2.76
N SER A 657 13.68 -3.20 -3.36
CA SER A 657 13.78 -3.74 -4.71
C SER A 657 13.89 -5.27 -4.65
N HIS A 658 14.90 -5.76 -3.92
CA HIS A 658 15.22 -7.18 -3.77
C HIS A 658 16.30 -7.36 -2.69
N TYR A 659 16.75 -8.60 -2.50
CA TYR A 659 17.84 -8.97 -1.60
C TYR A 659 19.04 -9.50 -2.37
N ASP A 660 20.23 -8.94 -2.12
CA ASP A 660 21.49 -9.35 -2.74
C ASP A 660 22.49 -9.91 -1.71
N PRO A 661 23.40 -10.82 -2.13
CA PRO A 661 24.46 -11.30 -1.26
C PRO A 661 25.36 -10.16 -0.76
N VAL A 662 25.63 -10.13 0.54
CA VAL A 662 26.56 -9.14 1.10
C VAL A 662 27.99 -9.40 0.62
N PRO A 663 28.85 -8.37 0.59
CA PRO A 663 30.28 -8.55 0.38
C PRO A 663 30.91 -9.53 1.39
N PRO A 664 31.89 -10.37 0.99
CA PRO A 664 32.48 -11.39 1.87
C PRO A 664 33.01 -10.86 3.21
N ALA A 665 33.60 -9.66 3.20
CA ALA A 665 34.10 -9.01 4.41
C ALA A 665 32.97 -8.66 5.41
N GLN A 666 31.83 -8.23 4.88
CA GLN A 666 30.64 -7.90 5.67
C GLN A 666 29.97 -9.17 6.22
N GLN A 667 29.88 -10.23 5.42
CA GLN A 667 29.40 -11.54 5.88
C GLN A 667 30.24 -12.05 7.06
N ALA A 668 31.57 -12.02 6.92
CA ALA A 668 32.48 -12.49 7.97
C ALA A 668 32.31 -11.71 9.28
N ARG A 669 32.11 -10.38 9.19
CA ARG A 669 31.85 -9.52 10.35
C ARG A 669 30.54 -9.89 11.04
N LEU A 670 29.45 -10.04 10.29
CA LEU A 670 28.13 -10.38 10.84
C LEU A 670 28.13 -11.77 11.49
N ALA A 671 28.73 -12.76 10.84
CA ALA A 671 28.86 -14.12 11.39
C ALA A 671 29.72 -14.14 12.68
N ALA A 672 30.77 -13.33 12.77
CA ALA A 672 31.59 -13.22 13.97
C ALA A 672 30.82 -12.59 15.15
N GLN A 673 30.01 -11.55 14.89
CA GLN A 673 29.15 -10.93 15.90
C GLN A 673 28.13 -11.92 16.47
N HIS A 674 27.52 -12.74 15.61
CA HIS A 674 26.57 -13.76 16.04
C HIS A 674 27.22 -14.82 16.95
N LYS A 675 28.41 -15.32 16.57
CA LYS A 675 29.15 -16.29 17.38
C LYS A 675 29.49 -15.76 18.77
N ALA A 676 29.99 -14.53 18.85
CA ALA A 676 30.33 -13.90 20.13
C ALA A 676 29.09 -13.71 21.03
N HIS A 677 27.94 -13.41 20.43
CA HIS A 677 26.68 -13.31 21.19
C HIS A 677 26.23 -14.66 21.72
N ALA A 678 26.29 -15.72 20.90
CA ALA A 678 25.92 -17.08 21.31
C ALA A 678 26.80 -17.58 22.47
N GLU A 679 28.11 -17.32 22.44
CA GLU A 679 29.05 -17.66 23.51
C GLU A 679 28.84 -16.86 24.81
N SER A 680 28.09 -15.75 24.77
CA SER A 680 27.81 -14.93 25.95
C SER A 680 26.50 -15.30 26.67
N VAL A 681 25.62 -16.04 25.98
CA VAL A 681 24.27 -16.42 26.44
C VAL A 681 24.20 -17.88 26.92
N ASP A 682 25.12 -18.74 26.45
CA ASP A 682 25.41 -20.07 27.00
C ASP A 682 26.37 -19.99 28.21
#